data_AF-A0A6J7P3J1-F1
#
_entry.id   AF-A0A6J7P3J1-F1
#
_cell.length_a   1.000
_cell.length_b   1.000
_cell.length_c   1.000
_cell.angle_alpha   90.00
_cell.angle_beta   90.00
_cell.angle_gamma   90.00
#
_symmetry.space_group_name_H-M   'P 1'
#
loop_
_entity.id
_entity.type
_entity.pdbx_description
1 polymer ?
#
loop_
_entity_poly.entity_id
_entity_poly.type
_entity_poly.pdbx_seq_one_letter_code
_entity_poly.pdbx_strand_id
1 'polypeptide(L)'
;MEFNTPSAAPDPAPVTLFRVEDSRPILRTVQAQGPTLLAGNAAGLVNFAASGGLQVDRPIFYSASFADDPSALESQISEPESELIVTDTNRRQARRWGAVRDNDGYTERVGEVPLVKDNTDNRLEVFPDAGDEQRTVVEQRGGATVAASTYGNGMTYTAGDRAVNALDGDPGTAWRVAAFADPVDEFLEITLDKPVTTDFIDLLQVQGGANRYITEMQLSFDGDDPIPATLDRSSRVGPGQRIQFPKRSFKELRITITRTDRGVMPTYRGVSGVGFAEVAIPGLGPITEVVRPPTDLLNVAGTDSISQQLSYVFTRRAANPGDVIVSDEEPTMRRIVSGPVPRAFTPFGRVRMTASSPDERIDQIIGLPDATQGGVTAISSARLPADPGSRASTAVDGDLRTAYQTPVNGPLQWMQYTYPQPVTLNELSLSVIADGKHSIPTELSISADGAAPVKAILPRTALGSGAARGTTRQLTVPIAPVTGSTVRITIDAVHRAFSTDWFGGGKTVLPVGIAEINLPVVAAPELDAALPTSCRSDLLTIGGKPVPQLVVGTVDTALSSSSLTIQSCGSALEPVALPAAESLLQTSPGAATGFDVDMVTLSSAPGGGAGVDTLQSPPDLGPTPPDSTTERKGRNAYEVQTTSATKPYWVVLGQSYGPGWAATTSDGKDLGPPTLINGYANGWRVDPAQVGEDATVRITWTPQRLVWAGLALSALGVLLCLALLIFGGRRNNSKAGDSPAGDSPAAAALEMTPTYASPLQADGPALSPKIGAVTTLCAGLLAFFGGGVWVALATVALTLVATLTPRGQSILRLATVSVLGAAFAFILLEQGLNGYRLDFDWAKWFELTHSWGILAIVLLAVDVAVDGLRSTEQPPTDASGAENRHYVSDLRSKEE
;
A
#
# COMPACT_ATOMS: atom_id res chain seq x y z
N MET A 1 5.31 9.57 16.15
CA MET A 1 6.74 9.26 16.44
C MET A 1 6.89 9.02 17.93
N GLU A 2 7.84 8.22 18.42
CA GLU A 2 7.97 8.00 19.88
C GLU A 2 8.01 9.31 20.72
N PHE A 3 8.59 10.38 20.15
CA PHE A 3 8.70 11.71 20.75
C PHE A 3 7.38 12.48 20.91
N ASN A 4 6.31 12.10 20.20
CA ASN A 4 4.98 12.68 20.36
C ASN A 4 4.08 11.87 21.31
N THR A 5 4.61 10.81 21.92
CA THR A 5 3.87 9.98 22.87
C THR A 5 3.94 10.62 24.26
N PRO A 6 2.81 10.80 24.97
CA PRO A 6 2.83 11.36 26.32
C PRO A 6 3.84 10.68 27.25
N SER A 7 4.51 11.46 28.10
CA SER A 7 5.54 10.96 29.03
C SER A 7 4.99 9.93 30.03
N ALA A 8 3.71 10.03 30.38
CA ALA A 8 3.02 9.10 31.27
C ALA A 8 2.52 7.82 30.59
N ALA A 9 2.52 7.75 29.24
CA ALA A 9 2.03 6.58 28.54
C ALA A 9 3.05 5.42 28.67
N PRO A 10 2.60 4.21 29.09
CA PRO A 10 3.50 3.07 29.18
C PRO A 10 4.02 2.67 27.80
N ASP A 11 5.20 2.07 27.75
CA ASP A 11 5.64 1.39 26.54
C ASP A 11 4.65 0.25 26.21
N PRO A 12 4.34 0.03 24.93
CA PRO A 12 3.38 -0.99 24.55
C PRO A 12 3.89 -2.37 24.98
N ALA A 13 3.00 -3.16 25.60
CA ALA A 13 3.30 -4.55 25.90
C ALA A 13 3.48 -5.35 24.60
N PRO A 14 4.29 -6.43 24.59
CA PRO A 14 4.47 -7.27 23.39
C PRO A 14 3.14 -7.81 22.82
N VAL A 15 2.13 -7.96 23.68
CA VAL A 15 0.76 -8.31 23.31
C VAL A 15 -0.20 -7.49 24.14
N THR A 16 -1.19 -6.87 23.49
CA THR A 16 -2.31 -6.18 24.14
C THR A 16 -3.61 -6.68 23.54
N LEU A 17 -4.61 -6.96 24.38
CA LEU A 17 -5.93 -7.45 23.96
C LEU A 17 -6.98 -6.36 24.17
N PHE A 18 -7.65 -5.98 23.09
CA PHE A 18 -8.79 -5.09 23.10
C PHE A 18 -10.05 -5.90 22.81
N ARG A 19 -11.09 -5.76 23.63
CA ARG A 19 -12.39 -6.38 23.39
C ARG A 19 -13.25 -5.42 22.60
N VAL A 20 -13.96 -5.95 21.60
CA VAL A 20 -15.04 -5.23 20.92
C VAL A 20 -16.30 -5.42 21.74
N GLU A 21 -16.86 -4.33 22.25
CA GLU A 21 -18.14 -4.34 22.96
C GLU A 21 -19.28 -4.69 22.00
N ASP A 22 -20.31 -5.37 22.50
CA ASP A 22 -21.52 -5.74 21.75
C ASP A 22 -21.27 -6.44 20.40
N SER A 23 -20.23 -7.29 20.32
CA SER A 23 -19.90 -8.02 19.11
C SER A 23 -21.08 -8.90 18.65
N ARG A 24 -21.49 -8.77 17.39
CA ARG A 24 -22.58 -9.58 16.82
C ARG A 24 -22.15 -11.05 16.64
N PRO A 25 -23.07 -12.01 16.83
CA PRO A 25 -22.76 -13.41 16.58
C PRO A 25 -22.49 -13.68 15.09
N ILE A 26 -21.65 -14.69 14.83
CA ILE A 26 -21.27 -15.10 13.47
C ILE A 26 -22.51 -15.49 12.67
N LEU A 27 -23.39 -16.30 13.23
CA LEU A 27 -24.71 -16.58 12.67
C LEU A 27 -25.72 -15.63 13.29
N ARG A 28 -26.54 -14.97 12.48
CA ARG A 28 -27.54 -14.00 12.96
C ARG A 28 -28.65 -13.78 11.94
N THR A 29 -29.74 -13.17 12.38
CA THR A 29 -30.79 -12.63 11.52
C THR A 29 -30.63 -11.11 11.36
N VAL A 30 -31.02 -10.59 10.20
CA VAL A 30 -31.26 -9.15 9.96
C VAL A 30 -32.58 -8.98 9.24
N GLN A 31 -33.32 -7.92 9.52
CA GLN A 31 -34.60 -7.66 8.85
C GLN A 31 -34.35 -7.40 7.35
N ALA A 32 -35.23 -7.84 6.43
CA ALA A 32 -35.02 -7.57 5.01
C ALA A 32 -35.39 -6.14 4.60
N GLN A 33 -36.33 -5.53 5.34
CA GLN A 33 -36.74 -4.14 5.18
C GLN A 33 -35.55 -3.19 5.45
N GLY A 34 -35.51 -2.08 4.72
CA GLY A 34 -34.52 -1.03 4.87
C GLY A 34 -33.09 -1.46 4.58
N PRO A 35 -32.78 -2.05 3.42
CA PRO A 35 -31.39 -2.35 3.06
C PRO A 35 -30.56 -1.07 2.90
N THR A 36 -29.26 -1.15 3.21
CA THR A 36 -28.27 -0.15 2.82
C THR A 36 -27.61 -0.58 1.53
N LEU A 37 -27.73 0.23 0.48
CA LEU A 37 -27.13 0.02 -0.82
C LEU A 37 -25.91 0.93 -0.94
N LEU A 38 -24.72 0.33 -0.99
CA LEU A 38 -23.46 1.06 -0.96
C LEU A 38 -22.75 0.96 -2.32
N ALA A 39 -22.60 2.10 -2.99
CA ALA A 39 -21.77 2.26 -4.18
C ALA A 39 -20.31 2.49 -3.74
N GLY A 40 -19.54 1.41 -3.71
CA GLY A 40 -18.23 1.37 -3.06
C GLY A 40 -17.79 -0.06 -2.75
N ASN A 41 -16.94 -0.22 -1.74
CA ASN A 41 -16.41 -1.52 -1.31
C ASN A 41 -16.31 -1.60 0.23
N ALA A 42 -15.61 -2.60 0.76
CA ALA A 42 -15.43 -2.79 2.20
C ALA A 42 -14.84 -1.58 2.95
N ALA A 43 -13.93 -0.82 2.33
CA ALA A 43 -13.44 0.43 2.93
C ALA A 43 -14.55 1.50 3.02
N GLY A 44 -15.50 1.50 2.08
CA GLY A 44 -16.66 2.38 2.10
C GLY A 44 -17.59 2.08 3.27
N LEU A 45 -17.73 0.81 3.66
CA LEU A 45 -18.48 0.43 4.85
C LEU A 45 -17.83 0.94 6.14
N VAL A 46 -16.49 0.87 6.23
CA VAL A 46 -15.74 1.45 7.35
C VAL A 46 -15.90 2.97 7.39
N ASN A 47 -15.85 3.64 6.23
CA ASN A 47 -16.06 5.08 6.13
C ASN A 47 -17.49 5.50 6.52
N PHE A 48 -18.50 4.72 6.13
CA PHE A 48 -19.90 4.96 6.53
C PHE A 48 -20.12 4.74 8.03
N ALA A 49 -19.43 3.77 8.64
CA ALA A 49 -19.39 3.65 10.10
C ALA A 49 -18.71 4.86 10.75
N ALA A 50 -17.59 5.34 10.19
CA ALA A 50 -16.88 6.51 10.67
C ALA A 50 -17.68 7.82 10.54
N SER A 51 -18.62 7.90 9.60
CA SER A 51 -19.60 9.00 9.50
C SER A 51 -20.74 8.90 10.51
N GLY A 52 -20.79 7.84 11.32
CA GLY A 52 -21.84 7.60 12.31
C GLY A 52 -23.16 7.12 11.72
N GLY A 53 -23.23 6.82 10.42
CA GLY A 53 -24.49 6.48 9.73
C GLY A 53 -24.83 4.98 9.75
N LEU A 54 -23.88 4.11 10.10
CA LEU A 54 -24.06 2.66 10.01
C LEU A 54 -25.07 2.13 11.05
N GLN A 55 -26.19 1.59 10.55
CA GLN A 55 -27.17 0.85 11.35
C GLN A 55 -26.89 -0.65 11.23
N VAL A 56 -26.42 -1.27 12.31
CA VAL A 56 -25.85 -2.63 12.27
C VAL A 56 -26.86 -3.75 12.01
N ASP A 57 -28.16 -3.52 12.23
CA ASP A 57 -29.23 -4.50 12.00
C ASP A 57 -29.85 -4.43 10.60
N ARG A 58 -29.39 -3.50 9.76
CA ARG A 58 -29.74 -3.48 8.34
C ARG A 58 -28.92 -4.48 7.53
N PRO A 59 -29.50 -5.06 6.47
CA PRO A 59 -28.75 -5.79 5.46
C PRO A 59 -28.02 -4.78 4.57
N ILE A 60 -26.75 -5.04 4.27
CA ILE A 60 -25.91 -4.14 3.45
C ILE A 60 -25.51 -4.87 2.18
N PHE A 61 -25.70 -4.22 1.04
CA PHE A 61 -25.30 -4.73 -0.27
C PHE A 61 -24.42 -3.72 -1.01
N TYR A 62 -23.45 -4.21 -1.78
CA TYR A 62 -22.68 -3.37 -2.69
C TYR A 62 -23.38 -3.28 -4.03
N SER A 63 -23.53 -2.08 -4.59
CA SER A 63 -24.13 -1.94 -5.93
C SER A 63 -23.33 -2.73 -6.98
N ALA A 64 -22.00 -2.72 -6.84
CA ALA A 64 -21.07 -3.45 -7.71
C ALA A 64 -21.22 -4.98 -7.68
N SER A 65 -21.83 -5.58 -6.65
CA SER A 65 -22.10 -7.04 -6.65
C SER A 65 -23.29 -7.43 -7.52
N PHE A 66 -23.99 -6.45 -8.10
CA PHE A 66 -25.11 -6.63 -9.03
C PHE A 66 -24.77 -6.11 -10.44
N ALA A 67 -23.48 -5.99 -10.78
CA ALA A 67 -23.06 -5.44 -12.07
C ALA A 67 -23.60 -6.23 -13.27
N ASP A 68 -23.80 -7.53 -13.10
CA ASP A 68 -24.40 -8.45 -14.09
C ASP A 68 -25.92 -8.61 -13.95
N ASP A 69 -26.54 -8.11 -12.87
CA ASP A 69 -27.98 -8.17 -12.61
C ASP A 69 -28.55 -6.84 -12.04
N PRO A 70 -28.69 -5.79 -12.88
CA PRO A 70 -29.26 -4.51 -12.46
C PRO A 70 -30.71 -4.61 -11.94
N SER A 71 -31.47 -5.62 -12.37
CA SER A 71 -32.85 -5.83 -11.91
C SER A 71 -32.90 -6.30 -10.45
N ALA A 72 -31.95 -7.13 -10.03
CA ALA A 72 -31.80 -7.48 -8.61
C ALA A 72 -31.42 -6.26 -7.75
N LEU A 73 -30.56 -5.37 -8.26
CA LEU A 73 -30.24 -4.11 -7.57
C LEU A 73 -31.49 -3.21 -7.44
N GLU A 74 -32.25 -3.03 -8.52
CA GLU A 74 -33.50 -2.28 -8.51
C GLU A 74 -34.51 -2.85 -7.49
N SER A 75 -34.59 -4.18 -7.38
CA SER A 75 -35.43 -4.83 -6.36
C SER A 75 -34.98 -4.50 -4.94
N GLN A 76 -33.67 -4.41 -4.66
CA GLN A 76 -33.20 -4.03 -3.33
C GLN A 76 -33.42 -2.53 -3.06
N ILE A 77 -33.27 -1.67 -4.07
CA ILE A 77 -33.57 -0.22 -3.97
C ILE A 77 -35.07 -0.01 -3.66
N SER A 78 -35.92 -0.85 -4.22
CA SER A 78 -37.39 -0.77 -4.05
C SER A 78 -37.89 -1.30 -2.70
N GLU A 79 -37.05 -1.96 -1.89
CA GLU A 79 -37.44 -2.38 -0.53
C GLU A 79 -37.76 -1.13 0.32
N PRO A 80 -38.82 -1.16 1.15
CA PRO A 80 -39.22 0.00 1.94
C PRO A 80 -38.10 0.48 2.84
N GLU A 81 -37.97 1.81 2.97
CA GLU A 81 -36.97 2.46 3.81
C GLU A 81 -35.52 2.12 3.42
N SER A 82 -35.25 1.76 2.16
CA SER A 82 -33.87 1.57 1.68
C SER A 82 -33.07 2.89 1.73
N GLU A 83 -31.76 2.78 1.91
CA GLU A 83 -30.84 3.92 1.91
C GLU A 83 -29.75 3.73 0.85
N LEU A 84 -29.45 4.82 0.14
CA LEU A 84 -28.43 4.87 -0.90
C LEU A 84 -27.19 5.58 -0.36
N ILE A 85 -26.05 4.90 -0.39
CA ILE A 85 -24.76 5.43 0.05
C ILE A 85 -23.80 5.43 -1.13
N VAL A 86 -23.23 6.58 -1.47
CA VAL A 86 -22.19 6.70 -2.49
C VAL A 86 -20.87 7.03 -1.83
N THR A 87 -19.85 6.19 -2.03
CA THR A 87 -18.49 6.41 -1.50
C THR A 87 -17.46 6.52 -2.63
N ASP A 88 -16.26 6.95 -2.28
CA ASP A 88 -15.12 7.05 -3.20
C ASP A 88 -14.06 5.95 -2.97
N THR A 89 -14.51 4.75 -2.54
CA THR A 89 -13.59 3.70 -2.06
C THR A 89 -13.35 2.55 -3.02
N ASN A 90 -14.26 2.28 -3.97
CA ASN A 90 -14.07 1.24 -4.99
C ASN A 90 -13.18 1.73 -6.14
N ARG A 91 -11.97 2.16 -5.81
CA ARG A 91 -11.05 2.83 -6.75
C ARG A 91 -10.51 1.87 -7.79
N ARG A 92 -10.51 2.31 -9.04
CA ARG A 92 -9.71 1.72 -10.12
C ARG A 92 -8.25 2.06 -9.82
N GLN A 93 -7.47 1.08 -9.37
CA GLN A 93 -6.09 1.31 -8.97
C GLN A 93 -5.25 0.03 -9.04
N ALA A 94 -3.94 0.20 -9.20
CA ALA A 94 -2.93 -0.84 -9.13
C ALA A 94 -2.75 -1.38 -7.69
N ARG A 95 -2.24 -2.61 -7.53
CA ARG A 95 -1.90 -3.20 -6.22
C ARG A 95 -0.59 -4.00 -6.22
N ARG A 96 0.21 -3.86 -5.15
CA ARG A 96 1.48 -4.59 -4.94
C ARG A 96 1.40 -5.48 -3.70
N TRP A 97 1.59 -6.80 -3.86
CA TRP A 97 1.44 -7.76 -2.75
C TRP A 97 2.72 -8.10 -1.99
N GLY A 98 3.82 -7.39 -2.27
CA GLY A 98 5.11 -7.58 -1.59
C GLY A 98 5.19 -6.91 -0.20
N ALA A 99 4.23 -6.03 0.13
CA ALA A 99 4.19 -5.28 1.38
C ALA A 99 2.79 -5.32 2.03
N VAL A 100 2.71 -5.02 3.32
CA VAL A 100 1.45 -4.96 4.10
C VAL A 100 0.91 -3.54 4.28
N ARG A 101 1.66 -2.53 3.82
CA ARG A 101 1.30 -1.10 3.81
C ARG A 101 1.76 -0.50 2.49
N ASP A 102 1.17 0.65 2.13
CA ASP A 102 1.53 1.42 0.93
C ASP A 102 1.51 0.56 -0.34
N ASN A 103 0.48 -0.28 -0.42
CA ASN A 103 0.29 -1.30 -1.47
C ASN A 103 -0.80 -0.93 -2.49
N ASP A 104 -1.44 0.22 -2.32
CA ASP A 104 -2.44 0.78 -3.24
C ASP A 104 -1.81 1.86 -4.12
N GLY A 105 -1.99 1.74 -5.44
CA GLY A 105 -1.58 2.77 -6.40
C GLY A 105 -2.50 3.99 -6.39
N TYR A 106 -2.16 5.01 -7.20
CA TYR A 106 -3.07 6.15 -7.38
C TYR A 106 -4.38 5.71 -8.05
N THR A 107 -5.43 6.52 -7.90
CA THR A 107 -6.71 6.26 -8.59
C THR A 107 -6.61 6.62 -10.06
N GLU A 108 -6.90 5.66 -10.93
CA GLU A 108 -6.71 5.75 -12.36
C GLU A 108 -7.94 6.31 -13.08
N ARG A 109 -7.72 6.79 -14.31
CA ARG A 109 -8.79 7.24 -15.21
C ARG A 109 -9.57 6.07 -15.80
N VAL A 110 -10.74 6.38 -16.35
CA VAL A 110 -11.52 5.41 -17.14
C VAL A 110 -10.65 4.81 -18.24
N GLY A 111 -10.62 3.48 -18.32
CA GLY A 111 -9.87 2.76 -19.36
C GLY A 111 -8.35 2.96 -19.35
N GLU A 112 -7.76 3.51 -18.28
CA GLU A 112 -6.32 3.77 -18.22
C GLU A 112 -5.47 2.48 -18.35
N VAL A 113 -4.44 2.57 -19.17
CA VAL A 113 -3.46 1.51 -19.41
C VAL A 113 -2.06 2.07 -19.10
N PRO A 114 -1.25 1.39 -18.27
CA PRO A 114 0.12 1.82 -18.00
C PRO A 114 0.96 1.93 -19.28
N LEU A 115 1.74 3.02 -19.40
CA LEU A 115 2.65 3.24 -20.54
C LEU A 115 3.79 2.21 -20.56
N VAL A 116 4.17 1.70 -19.39
CA VAL A 116 5.15 0.63 -19.22
C VAL A 116 4.53 -0.47 -18.38
N LYS A 117 4.77 -1.72 -18.75
CA LYS A 117 4.29 -2.88 -17.99
C LYS A 117 5.07 -3.03 -16.69
N ASP A 118 4.39 -2.83 -15.56
CA ASP A 118 4.91 -3.17 -14.24
C ASP A 118 4.50 -4.61 -13.87
N ASN A 119 5.44 -5.54 -13.82
CA ASN A 119 5.17 -6.93 -13.43
C ASN A 119 4.80 -7.09 -11.94
N THR A 120 5.01 -6.05 -11.13
CA THR A 120 4.64 -6.03 -9.71
C THR A 120 3.21 -5.50 -9.49
N ASP A 121 2.60 -4.83 -10.46
CA ASP A 121 1.18 -4.46 -10.44
C ASP A 121 0.32 -5.71 -10.68
N ASN A 122 -0.35 -6.15 -9.61
CA ASN A 122 -1.20 -7.32 -9.60
C ASN A 122 -2.54 -6.93 -9.00
N ARG A 123 -3.54 -6.71 -9.85
CA ARG A 123 -4.83 -6.18 -9.44
C ARG A 123 -5.70 -7.30 -8.87
N LEU A 124 -6.43 -7.00 -7.79
CA LEU A 124 -7.46 -7.89 -7.27
C LEU A 124 -8.82 -7.31 -7.66
N GLU A 125 -9.46 -7.96 -8.63
CA GLU A 125 -10.81 -7.65 -9.06
C GLU A 125 -11.81 -8.14 -8.01
N VAL A 126 -12.13 -7.26 -7.05
CA VAL A 126 -13.06 -7.57 -5.92
C VAL A 126 -14.48 -7.85 -6.44
N PHE A 127 -14.85 -7.21 -7.55
CA PHE A 127 -16.12 -7.40 -8.25
C PHE A 127 -15.80 -7.73 -9.73
N PRO A 128 -15.66 -9.01 -10.10
CA PRO A 128 -15.19 -9.41 -11.43
C PRO A 128 -16.03 -8.90 -12.60
N ASP A 129 -17.35 -8.76 -12.40
CA ASP A 129 -18.29 -8.31 -13.43
C ASP A 129 -18.46 -6.78 -13.47
N ALA A 130 -17.79 -6.05 -12.57
CA ALA A 130 -17.92 -4.60 -12.43
C ALA A 130 -16.96 -3.82 -13.36
N GLY A 131 -17.51 -2.88 -14.11
CA GLY A 131 -16.77 -1.94 -14.97
C GLY A 131 -16.44 -0.62 -14.29
N ASP A 132 -16.03 0.37 -15.08
CA ASP A 132 -15.65 1.69 -14.55
C ASP A 132 -16.84 2.47 -13.96
N GLU A 133 -18.09 2.17 -14.34
CA GLU A 133 -19.28 2.80 -13.74
C GLU A 133 -19.47 2.44 -12.26
N GLN A 134 -19.11 1.22 -11.87
CA GLN A 134 -19.12 0.72 -10.49
C GLN A 134 -17.85 1.12 -9.70
N ARG A 135 -16.86 1.73 -10.36
CA ARG A 135 -15.59 2.13 -9.75
C ARG A 135 -15.51 3.63 -9.55
N THR A 136 -14.76 4.00 -8.52
CA THR A 136 -14.23 5.34 -8.36
C THR A 136 -13.04 5.51 -9.31
N VAL A 137 -13.06 6.56 -10.11
CA VAL A 137 -12.00 6.90 -11.09
C VAL A 137 -11.62 8.36 -10.95
N VAL A 138 -10.55 8.79 -11.62
CA VAL A 138 -10.22 10.22 -11.74
C VAL A 138 -10.48 10.75 -13.15
N GLU A 139 -10.73 12.05 -13.22
CA GLU A 139 -10.78 12.84 -14.44
C GLU A 139 -9.73 13.95 -14.35
N GLN A 140 -8.88 14.07 -15.36
CA GLN A 140 -7.95 15.20 -15.49
C GLN A 140 -8.62 16.31 -16.32
N ARG A 141 -8.83 17.46 -15.69
CA ARG A 141 -9.50 18.63 -16.28
C ARG A 141 -8.49 19.78 -16.39
N GLY A 142 -8.47 20.52 -17.49
CA GLY A 142 -7.55 21.65 -17.66
C GLY A 142 -6.89 21.79 -19.03
N GLY A 143 -7.24 20.94 -20.00
CA GLY A 143 -6.76 21.04 -21.37
C GLY A 143 -5.64 20.05 -21.74
N ALA A 144 -5.29 19.14 -20.82
CA ALA A 144 -4.31 18.08 -21.07
C ALA A 144 -4.57 16.85 -20.19
N THR A 145 -3.97 15.76 -20.62
CA THR A 145 -3.82 14.49 -19.91
C THR A 145 -2.34 14.23 -19.67
N VAL A 146 -1.99 13.76 -18.48
CA VAL A 146 -0.61 13.53 -18.04
C VAL A 146 -0.47 12.09 -17.55
N ALA A 147 0.53 11.39 -18.07
CA ALA A 147 0.90 10.03 -17.69
C ALA A 147 2.43 9.92 -17.57
N ALA A 148 2.93 8.83 -17.00
CA ALA A 148 4.36 8.60 -16.84
C ALA A 148 4.70 7.11 -17.04
N SER A 149 5.98 6.83 -17.26
CA SER A 149 6.53 5.46 -17.28
C SER A 149 6.24 4.73 -15.97
N THR A 150 6.54 5.38 -14.84
CA THR A 150 6.25 4.94 -13.48
C THR A 150 6.28 6.14 -12.52
N TYR A 151 6.10 5.89 -11.23
CA TYR A 151 6.13 6.90 -10.18
C TYR A 151 6.71 6.32 -8.90
N GLY A 152 7.28 7.19 -8.08
CA GLY A 152 7.73 6.85 -6.75
C GLY A 152 8.93 5.91 -6.70
N ASN A 153 8.75 4.76 -6.05
CA ASN A 153 9.76 3.70 -5.92
C ASN A 153 9.24 2.34 -6.42
N GLY A 154 10.15 1.39 -6.65
CA GLY A 154 9.81 0.06 -7.18
C GLY A 154 9.28 -0.96 -6.16
N MET A 155 9.21 -0.62 -4.86
CA MET A 155 8.83 -1.56 -3.79
C MET A 155 7.42 -1.30 -3.26
N THR A 156 7.10 -0.05 -2.93
CA THR A 156 5.80 0.40 -2.43
C THR A 156 5.19 1.42 -3.38
N TYR A 157 3.88 1.60 -3.34
CA TYR A 157 3.25 2.71 -4.04
C TYR A 157 3.35 3.99 -3.22
N THR A 158 3.59 5.08 -3.94
CA THR A 158 3.71 6.44 -3.43
C THR A 158 2.82 7.30 -4.32
N ALA A 159 1.50 7.13 -4.17
CA ALA A 159 0.50 7.74 -5.05
C ALA A 159 0.54 9.28 -5.08
N GLY A 160 1.16 9.90 -4.07
CA GLY A 160 1.48 11.34 -4.04
C GLY A 160 2.59 11.77 -5.02
N ASP A 161 3.30 10.84 -5.66
CA ASP A 161 4.35 11.10 -6.65
C ASP A 161 3.85 10.95 -8.12
N ARG A 162 2.53 10.89 -8.33
CA ARG A 162 1.91 10.59 -9.64
C ARG A 162 2.07 11.71 -10.66
N ALA A 163 1.89 11.37 -11.94
CA ALA A 163 2.22 12.21 -13.08
C ALA A 163 1.53 13.58 -13.12
N VAL A 164 0.25 13.67 -12.74
CA VAL A 164 -0.52 14.94 -12.80
C VAL A 164 0.05 16.03 -11.90
N ASN A 165 0.76 15.65 -10.82
CA ASN A 165 1.39 16.58 -9.88
C ASN A 165 2.58 17.34 -10.48
N ALA A 166 2.92 17.12 -11.76
CA ALA A 166 3.86 17.97 -12.49
C ALA A 166 3.17 19.14 -13.22
N LEU A 167 1.84 19.20 -13.24
CA LEU A 167 1.06 20.23 -13.95
C LEU A 167 -0.13 20.74 -13.13
N ASP A 168 -0.19 20.48 -11.83
CA ASP A 168 -1.33 20.87 -10.97
C ASP A 168 -1.22 22.31 -10.42
N GLY A 169 -0.09 22.99 -10.67
CA GLY A 169 0.14 24.38 -10.29
C GLY A 169 0.50 24.55 -8.81
N ASP A 170 0.81 23.47 -8.09
CA ASP A 170 1.30 23.48 -6.72
C ASP A 170 2.78 23.03 -6.65
N PRO A 171 3.75 23.95 -6.42
CA PRO A 171 5.16 23.57 -6.30
C PRO A 171 5.48 22.68 -5.08
N GLY A 172 4.51 22.46 -4.18
CA GLY A 172 4.60 21.54 -3.05
C GLY A 172 4.36 20.07 -3.44
N THR A 173 3.69 19.80 -4.56
CA THR A 173 3.51 18.47 -5.14
C THR A 173 4.52 18.25 -6.27
N ALA A 174 4.70 17.01 -6.71
CA ALA A 174 5.54 16.69 -7.85
C ALA A 174 5.22 15.32 -8.42
N TRP A 175 5.43 15.13 -9.72
CA TRP A 175 5.77 13.81 -10.23
C TRP A 175 7.17 13.45 -9.77
N ARG A 176 7.35 12.27 -9.17
CA ARG A 176 8.66 11.73 -8.79
C ARG A 176 8.80 10.30 -9.25
N VAL A 177 10.03 9.89 -9.54
CA VAL A 177 10.33 8.56 -10.05
C VAL A 177 11.68 8.05 -9.55
N ALA A 178 11.84 6.72 -9.59
CA ALA A 178 13.06 5.99 -9.34
C ALA A 178 13.72 6.28 -7.98
N ALA A 179 12.95 6.53 -6.92
CA ALA A 179 13.51 6.53 -5.58
C ALA A 179 14.14 5.14 -5.30
N PHE A 180 15.41 5.15 -4.86
CA PHE A 180 16.24 3.95 -4.71
C PHE A 180 16.51 3.13 -5.98
N ALA A 181 16.31 3.70 -7.17
CA ALA A 181 16.56 3.06 -8.46
C ALA A 181 17.25 4.00 -9.45
N ASP A 182 17.64 3.47 -10.61
CA ASP A 182 18.18 4.26 -11.72
C ASP A 182 17.02 5.01 -12.43
N PRO A 183 17.09 6.35 -12.59
CA PRO A 183 16.06 7.14 -13.24
C PRO A 183 16.24 7.27 -14.76
N VAL A 184 17.33 6.73 -15.33
CA VAL A 184 17.57 6.80 -16.78
C VAL A 184 16.43 6.09 -17.53
N ASP A 185 15.99 6.70 -18.63
CA ASP A 185 14.87 6.26 -19.48
C ASP A 185 13.47 6.41 -18.86
N GLU A 186 13.35 6.85 -17.61
CA GLU A 186 12.06 7.23 -17.03
C GLU A 186 11.53 8.50 -17.71
N PHE A 187 10.22 8.57 -17.94
CA PHE A 187 9.62 9.65 -18.71
C PHE A 187 8.23 10.10 -18.21
N LEU A 188 7.94 11.37 -18.46
CA LEU A 188 6.63 12.00 -18.32
C LEU A 188 6.06 12.29 -19.71
N GLU A 189 4.79 11.96 -19.95
CA GLU A 189 4.07 12.17 -21.20
C GLU A 189 2.86 13.06 -20.98
N ILE A 190 2.78 14.14 -21.75
CA ILE A 190 1.72 15.16 -21.68
C ILE A 190 1.02 15.19 -23.02
N THR A 191 -0.26 14.81 -23.04
CA THR A 191 -1.14 14.87 -24.21
C THR A 191 -2.11 16.03 -24.07
N LEU A 192 -1.97 17.05 -24.92
CA LEU A 192 -2.78 18.25 -24.95
C LEU A 192 -4.11 17.99 -25.68
N ASP A 193 -5.21 18.58 -25.21
CA ASP A 193 -6.50 18.48 -25.90
C ASP A 193 -6.46 19.19 -27.26
N LYS A 194 -5.72 20.30 -27.32
CA LYS A 194 -5.50 21.13 -28.51
C LYS A 194 -4.01 21.37 -28.70
N PRO A 195 -3.51 21.42 -29.95
CA PRO A 195 -2.10 21.71 -30.20
C PRO A 195 -1.69 23.08 -29.63
N VAL A 196 -0.50 23.13 -29.02
CA VAL A 196 0.12 24.36 -28.53
C VAL A 196 1.29 24.71 -29.43
N THR A 197 1.41 25.98 -29.82
CA THR A 197 2.56 26.50 -30.57
C THR A 197 3.45 27.35 -29.68
N THR A 198 4.65 26.89 -29.40
CA THR A 198 5.64 27.59 -28.57
C THR A 198 7.07 27.21 -28.99
N ASP A 199 8.05 27.95 -28.48
CA ASP A 199 9.49 27.71 -28.60
C ASP A 199 10.16 27.52 -27.23
N PHE A 200 9.38 27.42 -26.14
CA PHE A 200 9.89 27.14 -24.80
C PHE A 200 8.87 26.45 -23.88
N ILE A 201 9.40 25.84 -22.82
CA ILE A 201 8.70 25.43 -21.60
C ILE A 201 9.53 25.84 -20.38
N ASP A 202 8.91 26.00 -19.21
CA ASP A 202 9.64 26.24 -17.95
C ASP A 202 9.51 25.00 -17.04
N LEU A 203 10.62 24.54 -16.46
CA LEU A 203 10.68 23.31 -15.65
C LEU A 203 11.17 23.57 -14.23
N LEU A 204 10.37 23.17 -13.25
CA LEU A 204 10.72 23.16 -11.84
C LEU A 204 10.88 21.71 -11.37
N GLN A 205 12.08 21.35 -10.94
CA GLN A 205 12.35 20.05 -10.32
C GLN A 205 11.73 19.99 -8.91
N VAL A 206 11.67 18.77 -8.35
CA VAL A 206 11.16 18.50 -7.00
C VAL A 206 11.65 19.51 -5.93
N GLN A 207 10.73 19.98 -5.10
CA GLN A 207 11.01 20.86 -3.96
C GLN A 207 11.19 20.05 -2.65
N GLY A 208 11.80 20.64 -1.62
CA GLY A 208 11.83 20.04 -0.27
C GLY A 208 13.05 19.17 0.08
N GLY A 209 14.24 19.44 -0.47
CA GLY A 209 15.50 18.88 0.05
C GLY A 209 15.94 17.54 -0.57
N ALA A 210 15.71 17.33 -1.86
CA ALA A 210 16.22 16.18 -2.60
C ALA A 210 17.76 16.12 -2.60
N ASN A 211 18.32 14.91 -2.66
CA ASN A 211 19.78 14.67 -2.66
C ASN A 211 20.31 14.18 -4.02
N ARG A 212 19.45 14.15 -5.04
CA ARG A 212 19.71 13.84 -6.44
C ARG A 212 18.83 14.72 -7.33
N TYR A 213 19.37 15.18 -8.46
CA TYR A 213 18.69 16.08 -9.39
C TYR A 213 18.95 15.67 -10.84
N ILE A 214 17.99 15.91 -11.72
CA ILE A 214 18.11 15.73 -13.16
C ILE A 214 19.08 16.79 -13.69
N THR A 215 20.03 16.39 -14.53
CA THR A 215 21.00 17.28 -15.19
C THR A 215 20.86 17.28 -16.69
N GLU A 216 20.41 16.17 -17.29
CA GLU A 216 20.13 16.07 -18.72
C GLU A 216 18.85 15.27 -18.98
N MET A 217 18.13 15.68 -20.02
CA MET A 217 16.87 15.10 -20.46
C MET A 217 16.72 15.24 -21.98
N GLN A 218 15.73 14.57 -22.54
CA GLN A 218 15.31 14.70 -23.93
C GLN A 218 13.84 15.09 -24.01
N LEU A 219 13.52 15.98 -24.97
CA LEU A 219 12.16 16.41 -25.29
C LEU A 219 11.76 15.83 -26.66
N SER A 220 10.75 14.97 -26.71
CA SER A 220 10.13 14.51 -27.96
C SER A 220 8.74 15.12 -28.10
N PHE A 221 8.39 15.52 -29.32
CA PHE A 221 7.13 16.19 -29.65
C PHE A 221 6.42 15.39 -30.73
N ASP A 222 5.17 14.97 -30.51
CA ASP A 222 4.39 14.14 -31.45
C ASP A 222 5.13 12.89 -31.97
N GLY A 223 6.04 12.32 -31.17
CA GLY A 223 6.86 11.15 -31.54
C GLY A 223 8.07 11.44 -32.44
N ASP A 224 8.38 12.71 -32.71
CA ASP A 224 9.56 13.13 -33.49
C ASP A 224 10.89 12.86 -32.75
N ASP A 225 12.00 12.98 -33.49
CA ASP A 225 13.37 12.86 -32.97
C ASP A 225 13.57 13.72 -31.70
N PRO A 226 14.06 13.12 -30.60
CA PRO A 226 14.20 13.85 -29.34
C PRO A 226 15.25 14.95 -29.39
N ILE A 227 14.95 16.06 -28.71
CA ILE A 227 15.84 17.22 -28.56
C ILE A 227 16.51 17.15 -27.19
N PRO A 228 17.85 17.13 -27.10
CA PRO A 228 18.54 17.14 -25.82
C PRO A 228 18.39 18.49 -25.12
N ALA A 229 18.24 18.46 -23.80
CA ALA A 229 18.17 19.64 -22.95
C ALA A 229 18.88 19.40 -21.61
N THR A 230 19.45 20.46 -21.05
CA THR A 230 20.24 20.43 -19.81
C THR A 230 19.57 21.24 -18.71
N LEU A 231 19.63 20.74 -17.48
CA LEU A 231 19.10 21.42 -16.29
C LEU A 231 20.23 21.87 -15.35
N ASP A 232 20.14 23.10 -14.86
CA ASP A 232 21.09 23.69 -13.91
C ASP A 232 20.44 23.95 -12.54
N ARG A 233 21.07 24.79 -11.71
CA ARG A 233 20.54 25.07 -10.36
C ARG A 233 19.27 25.92 -10.38
N SER A 234 19.03 26.70 -11.44
CA SER A 234 17.81 27.52 -11.58
C SER A 234 16.55 26.67 -11.70
N SER A 235 16.65 25.43 -12.20
CA SER A 235 15.51 24.51 -12.25
C SER A 235 15.10 23.97 -10.88
N ARG A 236 15.83 24.29 -9.80
CA ARG A 236 15.60 23.76 -8.45
C ARG A 236 14.85 24.75 -7.54
N VAL A 237 14.63 25.97 -8.02
CA VAL A 237 13.98 27.05 -7.29
C VAL A 237 12.91 27.69 -8.17
N GLY A 238 11.77 28.05 -7.59
CA GLY A 238 10.69 28.70 -8.34
C GLY A 238 11.16 30.01 -9.01
N PRO A 239 10.75 30.28 -10.26
CA PRO A 239 9.74 29.58 -11.06
C PRO A 239 10.26 28.38 -11.88
N GLY A 240 11.53 27.99 -11.74
CA GLY A 240 12.17 26.93 -12.54
C GLY A 240 13.04 27.48 -13.69
N GLN A 241 13.54 26.57 -14.53
CA GLN A 241 14.43 26.89 -15.65
C GLN A 241 13.67 26.89 -16.98
N ARG A 242 13.88 27.92 -17.78
CA ARG A 242 13.41 27.98 -19.16
C ARG A 242 14.23 27.07 -20.07
N ILE A 243 13.53 26.19 -20.79
CA ILE A 243 14.11 25.32 -21.81
C ILE A 243 13.63 25.78 -23.18
N GLN A 244 14.56 26.23 -24.01
CA GLN A 244 14.28 26.79 -25.33
C GLN A 244 14.57 25.76 -26.42
N PHE A 245 13.68 25.68 -27.41
CA PHE A 245 13.78 24.78 -28.56
C PHE A 245 13.20 25.46 -29.82
N PRO A 246 13.47 24.96 -31.04
CA PRO A 246 12.90 25.56 -32.25
C PRO A 246 11.37 25.58 -32.20
N LYS A 247 10.79 26.77 -32.47
CA LYS A 247 9.34 27.00 -32.47
C LYS A 247 8.61 25.92 -33.25
N ARG A 248 7.62 25.30 -32.61
CA ARG A 248 6.85 24.18 -33.16
C ARG A 248 5.43 24.18 -32.61
N SER A 249 4.54 23.49 -33.31
CA SER A 249 3.20 23.15 -32.83
C SER A 249 3.18 21.67 -32.51
N PHE A 250 2.67 21.28 -31.34
CA PHE A 250 2.60 19.88 -30.92
C PHE A 250 1.36 19.59 -30.10
N LYS A 251 0.94 18.32 -30.07
CA LYS A 251 -0.14 17.81 -29.21
C LYS A 251 0.40 16.90 -28.11
N GLU A 252 1.48 16.18 -28.35
CA GLU A 252 2.15 15.33 -27.37
C GLU A 252 3.54 15.87 -27.04
N LEU A 253 3.89 15.91 -25.75
CA LEU A 253 5.23 16.21 -25.25
C LEU A 253 5.67 15.07 -24.32
N ARG A 254 6.79 14.43 -24.66
CA ARG A 254 7.47 13.47 -23.78
C ARG A 254 8.79 14.06 -23.26
N ILE A 255 8.98 14.01 -21.94
CA ILE A 255 10.20 14.43 -21.25
C ILE A 255 10.87 13.18 -20.68
N THR A 256 12.01 12.77 -21.24
CA THR A 256 12.75 11.57 -20.83
C THR A 256 14.02 11.94 -20.08
N ILE A 257 14.24 11.34 -18.90
CA ILE A 257 15.42 11.55 -18.08
C ILE A 257 16.61 10.79 -18.68
N THR A 258 17.73 11.46 -18.89
CA THR A 258 18.94 10.82 -19.45
C THR A 258 20.15 10.89 -18.54
N ARG A 259 20.17 11.83 -17.58
CA ARG A 259 21.25 11.91 -16.59
C ARG A 259 20.84 12.64 -15.31
N THR A 260 21.48 12.24 -14.21
CA THR A 260 21.44 12.95 -12.92
C THR A 260 22.82 13.35 -12.44
N ASP A 261 22.87 14.21 -11.42
CA ASP A 261 24.11 14.64 -10.77
C ASP A 261 24.83 13.53 -9.95
N ARG A 262 24.21 12.36 -9.80
CA ARG A 262 24.80 11.19 -9.14
C ARG A 262 25.39 10.15 -10.11
N GLY A 263 25.03 10.20 -11.39
CA GLY A 263 25.43 9.19 -12.38
C GLY A 263 24.92 7.77 -12.03
N VAL A 264 25.48 6.76 -12.69
CA VAL A 264 25.16 5.35 -12.43
C VAL A 264 25.86 4.89 -11.15
N MET A 265 25.11 4.26 -10.25
CA MET A 265 25.61 3.78 -8.96
C MET A 265 25.42 2.27 -8.81
N PRO A 266 26.34 1.55 -8.14
CA PRO A 266 26.12 0.13 -7.79
C PRO A 266 24.92 -0.08 -6.86
N THR A 267 24.56 0.94 -6.07
CA THR A 267 23.37 0.98 -5.24
C THR A 267 22.83 2.39 -5.13
N TYR A 268 21.51 2.52 -5.17
CA TYR A 268 20.79 3.77 -5.00
C TYR A 268 20.15 3.90 -3.60
N ARG A 269 20.54 3.06 -2.63
CA ARG A 269 20.03 3.16 -1.25
C ARG A 269 20.32 4.55 -0.67
N GLY A 270 19.30 5.17 -0.07
CA GLY A 270 19.39 6.52 0.49
C GLY A 270 19.40 7.66 -0.53
N VAL A 271 19.20 7.36 -1.82
CA VAL A 271 19.10 8.35 -2.90
C VAL A 271 17.62 8.66 -3.18
N SER A 272 17.27 9.95 -3.21
CA SER A 272 15.90 10.41 -3.42
C SER A 272 15.42 10.20 -4.85
N GLY A 273 14.11 10.04 -5.04
CA GLY A 273 13.49 10.14 -6.36
C GLY A 273 13.77 11.49 -7.04
N VAL A 274 13.64 11.53 -8.37
CA VAL A 274 13.78 12.73 -9.18
C VAL A 274 12.50 12.98 -9.98
N GLY A 275 12.30 14.18 -10.49
CA GLY A 275 11.13 14.52 -11.30
C GLY A 275 10.84 16.01 -11.30
N PHE A 276 9.60 16.37 -11.61
CA PHE A 276 9.17 17.76 -11.78
C PHE A 276 8.01 18.09 -10.86
N ALA A 277 8.16 19.19 -10.13
CA ALA A 277 7.07 19.86 -9.41
C ALA A 277 6.19 20.62 -10.41
N GLU A 278 6.78 21.30 -11.38
CA GLU A 278 6.02 22.02 -12.41
C GLU A 278 6.64 21.88 -13.80
N VAL A 279 5.78 21.65 -14.79
CA VAL A 279 6.04 21.71 -16.22
C VAL A 279 5.11 22.76 -16.82
N ALA A 280 5.59 24.00 -16.89
CA ALA A 280 4.80 25.11 -17.41
C ALA A 280 4.91 25.16 -18.94
N ILE A 281 3.80 24.83 -19.62
CA ILE A 281 3.63 24.96 -21.06
C ILE A 281 2.87 26.26 -21.36
N PRO A 282 3.40 27.17 -22.21
CA PRO A 282 2.72 28.42 -22.53
C PRO A 282 1.30 28.23 -23.06
N GLY A 283 0.33 28.90 -22.43
CA GLY A 283 -1.09 28.84 -22.80
C GLY A 283 -1.87 27.66 -22.19
N LEU A 284 -1.21 26.78 -21.42
CA LEU A 284 -1.85 25.72 -20.63
C LEU A 284 -1.99 26.19 -19.18
N GLY A 285 -3.19 26.07 -18.61
CA GLY A 285 -3.43 26.29 -17.19
C GLY A 285 -3.19 25.01 -16.37
N PRO A 286 -3.33 25.08 -15.03
CA PRO A 286 -3.18 23.91 -14.18
C PRO A 286 -4.16 22.78 -14.54
N ILE A 287 -3.68 21.54 -14.49
CA ILE A 287 -4.46 20.33 -14.65
C ILE A 287 -4.95 19.89 -13.28
N THR A 288 -6.27 19.85 -13.12
CA THR A 288 -6.92 19.43 -11.89
C THR A 288 -7.43 18.01 -12.05
N GLU A 289 -6.96 17.13 -11.17
CA GLU A 289 -7.53 15.80 -11.02
C GLU A 289 -8.77 15.85 -10.11
N VAL A 290 -9.90 15.36 -10.61
CA VAL A 290 -11.17 15.28 -9.88
C VAL A 290 -11.59 13.82 -9.79
N VAL A 291 -11.92 13.36 -8.58
CA VAL A 291 -12.39 11.99 -8.37
C VAL A 291 -13.90 11.91 -8.63
N ARG A 292 -14.28 11.00 -9.52
CA ARG A 292 -15.67 10.61 -9.81
C ARG A 292 -16.01 9.33 -9.02
N PRO A 293 -16.97 9.35 -8.09
CA PRO A 293 -17.43 8.13 -7.41
C PRO A 293 -18.21 7.21 -8.37
N PRO A 294 -18.52 5.96 -7.97
CA PRO A 294 -19.37 5.09 -8.78
C PRO A 294 -20.73 5.74 -9.09
N THR A 295 -21.25 5.51 -10.29
CA THR A 295 -22.49 6.11 -10.80
C THR A 295 -23.62 5.10 -10.95
N ASP A 296 -23.30 3.80 -10.97
CA ASP A 296 -24.21 2.69 -11.20
C ASP A 296 -25.43 2.70 -10.27
N LEU A 297 -25.23 2.90 -8.96
CA LEU A 297 -26.32 2.89 -7.99
C LEU A 297 -27.40 3.94 -8.30
N LEU A 298 -26.97 5.17 -8.61
CA LEU A 298 -27.89 6.28 -8.90
C LEU A 298 -28.44 6.21 -10.33
N ASN A 299 -27.69 5.61 -11.26
CA ASN A 299 -28.18 5.33 -12.61
C ASN A 299 -29.34 4.32 -12.58
N VAL A 300 -29.24 3.26 -11.78
CA VAL A 300 -30.31 2.27 -11.59
C VAL A 300 -31.48 2.85 -10.81
N ALA A 301 -31.21 3.57 -9.71
CA ALA A 301 -32.28 4.17 -8.90
C ALA A 301 -33.07 5.27 -9.65
N GLY A 302 -32.43 5.97 -10.60
CA GLY A 302 -33.06 7.01 -11.40
C GLY A 302 -33.78 8.08 -10.56
N THR A 303 -34.87 8.62 -11.10
CA THR A 303 -35.66 9.63 -10.39
C THR A 303 -36.33 9.11 -9.12
N ASP A 304 -36.56 7.81 -9.03
CA ASP A 304 -37.20 7.16 -7.89
C ASP A 304 -36.33 7.22 -6.63
N SER A 305 -35.01 7.41 -6.82
CA SER A 305 -34.06 7.68 -5.74
C SER A 305 -34.59 8.72 -4.75
N ILE A 306 -35.40 9.71 -5.19
CA ILE A 306 -35.98 10.76 -4.34
C ILE A 306 -36.73 10.21 -3.13
N SER A 307 -37.27 8.99 -3.21
CA SER A 307 -37.99 8.32 -2.13
C SER A 307 -37.07 7.71 -1.06
N GLN A 308 -35.78 7.56 -1.37
CA GLN A 308 -34.76 7.05 -0.46
C GLN A 308 -33.94 8.19 0.17
N GLN A 309 -33.40 7.88 1.36
CA GLN A 309 -32.29 8.62 1.91
C GLN A 309 -31.06 8.46 1.00
N LEU A 310 -30.33 9.55 0.77
CA LEU A 310 -29.10 9.55 -0.02
C LEU A 310 -27.97 10.22 0.75
N SER A 311 -26.87 9.49 0.95
CA SER A 311 -25.66 10.03 1.55
C SER A 311 -24.45 9.86 0.63
N TYR A 312 -23.68 10.93 0.42
CA TYR A 312 -22.32 10.83 -0.10
C TYR A 312 -21.35 10.80 1.07
N VAL A 313 -20.43 9.84 1.09
CA VAL A 313 -19.40 9.72 2.14
C VAL A 313 -18.04 9.68 1.47
N PHE A 314 -17.32 10.79 1.51
CA PHE A 314 -16.02 10.91 0.87
C PHE A 314 -14.91 11.05 1.90
N THR A 315 -13.79 10.40 1.60
CA THR A 315 -12.58 10.47 2.41
C THR A 315 -11.38 10.91 1.60
N ARG A 316 -10.49 11.67 2.24
CA ARG A 316 -9.22 12.08 1.67
C ARG A 316 -8.21 10.94 1.82
N ARG A 317 -7.50 10.61 0.73
CA ARG A 317 -6.35 9.69 0.76
C ARG A 317 -5.14 10.42 1.34
N ALA A 318 -5.03 10.36 2.64
CA ALA A 318 -3.96 10.98 3.41
C ALA A 318 -2.95 9.93 3.90
N ALA A 319 -1.68 10.32 3.99
CA ALA A 319 -0.68 9.58 4.72
C ALA A 319 -1.04 9.59 6.22
N ASN A 320 -0.48 8.62 6.95
CA ASN A 320 -0.50 8.69 8.40
C ASN A 320 0.30 9.92 8.84
N PRO A 321 -0.29 10.87 9.59
CA PRO A 321 0.43 12.07 10.04
C PRO A 321 1.74 11.74 10.74
N GLY A 322 1.78 10.66 11.53
CA GLY A 322 2.97 10.25 12.27
C GLY A 322 4.09 9.66 11.41
N ASP A 323 3.85 9.45 10.11
CA ASP A 323 4.83 9.00 9.12
C ASP A 323 5.37 10.21 8.35
N VAL A 324 6.66 10.48 8.52
CA VAL A 324 7.32 11.68 7.97
C VAL A 324 8.01 11.42 6.63
N ILE A 325 7.96 10.19 6.12
CA ILE A 325 8.58 9.81 4.84
C ILE A 325 7.55 9.66 3.70
N VAL A 326 6.26 9.59 4.02
CA VAL A 326 5.16 9.48 3.05
C VAL A 326 4.37 10.78 3.01
N SER A 327 4.10 11.28 1.80
CA SER A 327 3.24 12.44 1.58
C SER A 327 1.78 12.01 1.32
N ASP A 328 0.84 12.91 1.57
CA ASP A 328 -0.56 12.70 1.22
C ASP A 328 -0.72 12.45 -0.29
N GLU A 329 -1.53 11.45 -0.67
CA GLU A 329 -1.95 11.26 -2.07
C GLU A 329 -2.84 12.42 -2.51
N GLU A 330 -3.72 12.87 -1.61
CA GLU A 330 -4.65 13.96 -1.84
C GLU A 330 -4.37 15.11 -0.84
N PRO A 331 -3.61 16.14 -1.24
CA PRO A 331 -3.45 17.36 -0.43
C PRO A 331 -4.80 18.08 -0.17
N THR A 332 -5.75 17.90 -1.09
CA THR A 332 -7.14 18.37 -0.99
C THR A 332 -8.08 17.32 -1.57
N MET A 333 -9.32 17.24 -1.09
CA MET A 333 -10.37 16.46 -1.75
C MET A 333 -10.99 17.26 -2.90
N ARG A 334 -11.14 16.62 -4.05
CA ARG A 334 -11.91 17.10 -5.21
C ARG A 334 -12.82 15.97 -5.67
N ARG A 335 -14.13 16.12 -5.52
CA ARG A 335 -15.11 15.06 -5.76
C ARG A 335 -16.27 15.57 -6.62
N ILE A 336 -16.71 14.76 -7.58
CA ILE A 336 -17.96 14.99 -8.29
C ILE A 336 -19.12 14.54 -7.41
N VAL A 337 -20.09 15.43 -7.21
CA VAL A 337 -21.39 15.12 -6.60
C VAL A 337 -22.45 15.30 -7.67
N SER A 338 -23.20 14.26 -7.99
CA SER A 338 -24.19 14.28 -9.07
C SER A 338 -25.32 13.29 -8.79
N GLY A 339 -26.57 13.71 -8.96
CA GLY A 339 -27.72 12.82 -8.82
C GLY A 339 -28.79 13.07 -9.89
N PRO A 340 -29.74 12.13 -10.05
CA PRO A 340 -30.78 12.20 -11.07
C PRO A 340 -31.88 13.24 -10.77
N VAL A 341 -31.95 13.73 -9.53
CA VAL A 341 -32.96 14.68 -9.04
C VAL A 341 -32.31 15.74 -8.14
N PRO A 342 -32.82 17.00 -8.14
CA PRO A 342 -32.33 18.03 -7.23
C PRO A 342 -32.61 17.67 -5.78
N ARG A 343 -31.68 17.98 -4.88
CA ARG A 343 -31.79 17.70 -3.43
C ARG A 343 -31.13 18.76 -2.58
N ALA A 344 -31.63 18.91 -1.36
CA ALA A 344 -30.98 19.63 -0.28
C ALA A 344 -30.13 18.66 0.56
N PHE A 345 -28.91 19.04 0.89
CA PHE A 345 -27.98 18.23 1.69
C PHE A 345 -27.52 18.94 2.96
N THR A 346 -27.33 18.18 4.03
CA THR A 346 -26.63 18.63 5.24
C THR A 346 -25.16 18.18 5.14
N PRO A 347 -24.19 19.10 4.99
CA PRO A 347 -22.77 18.79 5.03
C PRO A 347 -22.23 18.71 6.46
N PHE A 348 -21.47 17.66 6.76
CA PHE A 348 -20.76 17.45 8.03
C PHE A 348 -19.58 16.51 7.79
N GLY A 349 -18.74 16.26 8.80
CA GLY A 349 -17.60 15.37 8.59
C GLY A 349 -16.54 15.43 9.68
N ARG A 350 -15.33 15.02 9.30
CA ARG A 350 -14.17 14.95 10.20
C ARG A 350 -13.00 15.73 9.64
N VAL A 351 -12.29 16.39 10.55
CA VAL A 351 -11.07 17.15 10.25
C VAL A 351 -10.01 16.83 11.29
N ARG A 352 -8.75 17.07 10.95
CA ARG A 352 -7.64 17.05 11.90
C ARG A 352 -6.90 18.38 11.82
N MET A 353 -6.32 18.83 12.94
CA MET A 353 -5.40 19.96 12.89
C MET A 353 -4.18 19.56 12.06
N THR A 354 -3.79 20.37 11.09
CA THR A 354 -2.60 20.06 10.31
C THR A 354 -1.35 20.37 11.14
N ALA A 355 -0.43 19.41 11.18
CA ALA A 355 0.86 19.59 11.83
C ALA A 355 1.82 20.49 11.03
N SER A 356 1.44 20.92 9.82
CA SER A 356 2.21 21.83 8.97
C SER A 356 1.99 23.32 9.29
N SER A 357 1.02 23.64 10.16
CA SER A 357 0.71 25.04 10.51
C SER A 357 1.88 25.73 11.23
N PRO A 358 2.12 27.03 11.03
CA PRO A 358 3.01 27.80 11.89
C PRO A 358 2.58 27.78 13.36
N ASP A 359 3.53 27.94 14.29
CA ASP A 359 3.30 27.86 15.74
C ASP A 359 2.21 28.86 16.19
N GLU A 360 2.33 30.11 15.76
CA GLU A 360 1.42 31.20 16.09
C GLU A 360 -0.01 30.92 15.63
N ARG A 361 -0.15 30.16 14.54
CA ARG A 361 -1.46 29.78 14.03
C ARG A 361 -2.08 28.67 14.85
N ILE A 362 -1.28 27.68 15.27
CA ILE A 362 -1.74 26.63 16.18
C ILE A 362 -2.21 27.27 17.48
N ASP A 363 -1.42 28.20 18.04
CA ASP A 363 -1.75 28.95 19.24
C ASP A 363 -3.08 29.71 19.09
N GLN A 364 -3.28 30.44 17.99
CA GLN A 364 -4.56 31.10 17.69
C GLN A 364 -5.74 30.13 17.62
N ILE A 365 -5.56 28.97 16.97
CA ILE A 365 -6.63 27.96 16.82
C ILE A 365 -7.05 27.39 18.16
N ILE A 366 -6.12 27.16 19.09
CA ILE A 366 -6.44 26.66 20.44
C ILE A 366 -6.88 27.76 21.41
N GLY A 367 -6.87 29.03 20.98
CA GLY A 367 -7.36 30.17 21.75
C GLY A 367 -6.32 30.88 22.60
N LEU A 368 -5.03 30.69 22.33
CA LEU A 368 -3.97 31.48 22.97
C LEU A 368 -3.93 32.90 22.38
N PRO A 369 -3.99 33.95 23.23
CA PRO A 369 -3.88 35.33 22.75
C PRO A 369 -2.45 35.65 22.29
N ASP A 370 -2.35 36.37 21.18
CA ASP A 370 -1.05 36.84 20.69
C ASP A 370 -0.56 38.08 21.46
N ALA A 371 0.65 38.55 21.16
CA ALA A 371 1.25 39.72 21.83
C ALA A 371 0.41 41.01 21.70
N THR A 372 -0.35 41.16 20.61
CA THR A 372 -1.21 42.33 20.38
C THR A 372 -2.49 42.29 21.22
N GLN A 373 -2.87 41.09 21.64
CA GLN A 373 -4.00 40.80 22.54
C GLN A 373 -3.57 40.67 24.01
N GLY A 374 -2.32 40.97 24.33
CA GLY A 374 -1.77 40.92 25.69
C GLY A 374 -1.18 39.56 26.10
N GLY A 375 -1.12 38.58 25.19
CA GLY A 375 -0.45 37.29 25.39
C GLY A 375 0.99 37.27 24.85
N VAL A 376 1.41 36.16 24.24
CA VAL A 376 2.74 36.02 23.62
C VAL A 376 2.59 35.52 22.20
N THR A 377 3.37 36.07 21.27
CA THR A 377 3.55 35.44 19.96
C THR A 377 4.84 34.62 20.01
N ALA A 378 4.71 33.30 20.10
CA ALA A 378 5.82 32.36 20.12
C ALA A 378 5.93 31.65 18.76
N ILE A 379 7.11 31.70 18.15
CA ILE A 379 7.38 31.08 16.85
C ILE A 379 8.73 30.35 16.86
N SER A 380 8.88 29.31 16.04
CA SER A 380 10.14 28.57 15.87
C SER A 380 10.55 28.46 14.41
N SER A 381 11.85 28.24 14.16
CA SER A 381 12.34 27.95 12.80
C SER A 381 11.87 26.62 12.25
N ALA A 382 11.76 25.64 13.13
CA ALA A 382 11.24 24.30 12.88
C ALA A 382 10.94 23.63 14.22
N ARG A 383 10.07 22.64 14.20
CA ARG A 383 9.73 21.80 15.36
C ARG A 383 9.63 20.34 14.95
N LEU A 384 9.42 19.45 15.92
CA LEU A 384 9.17 18.04 15.68
C LEU A 384 8.03 17.90 14.64
N PRO A 385 8.27 17.26 13.48
CA PRO A 385 7.24 17.12 12.47
C PRO A 385 6.08 16.28 13.00
N ALA A 386 4.89 16.46 12.42
CA ALA A 386 3.70 15.71 12.81
C ALA A 386 3.24 15.89 14.27
N ASP A 387 3.72 16.93 14.97
CA ASP A 387 3.35 17.19 16.36
C ASP A 387 3.07 18.69 16.59
N PRO A 388 1.78 19.10 16.52
CA PRO A 388 1.34 20.44 16.92
C PRO A 388 1.64 20.77 18.40
N GLY A 389 1.87 19.76 19.24
CA GLY A 389 2.22 19.89 20.65
C GLY A 389 3.64 20.44 20.88
N SER A 390 4.57 20.24 19.95
CA SER A 390 5.99 20.55 20.11
C SER A 390 6.40 21.99 19.73
N ARG A 391 5.50 22.97 19.93
CA ARG A 391 5.62 24.36 19.44
C ARG A 391 6.40 25.27 20.40
N ALA A 392 6.83 26.45 19.95
CA ALA A 392 7.63 27.35 20.79
C ALA A 392 6.93 27.80 22.09
N SER A 393 5.60 27.96 22.07
CA SER A 393 4.81 28.38 23.23
C SER A 393 4.84 27.37 24.39
N THR A 394 5.05 26.08 24.13
CA THR A 394 5.12 25.04 25.18
C THR A 394 6.46 25.01 25.91
N ALA A 395 7.37 25.95 25.65
CA ALA A 395 8.58 26.15 26.45
C ALA A 395 8.44 27.31 27.44
N VAL A 396 7.25 27.93 27.50
CA VAL A 396 6.91 29.05 28.39
C VAL A 396 5.47 28.90 28.92
N ASP A 397 4.92 27.69 28.96
CA ASP A 397 3.53 27.44 29.39
C ASP A 397 3.42 27.11 30.90
N GLY A 398 4.55 26.87 31.57
CA GLY A 398 4.63 26.58 32.99
C GLY A 398 4.44 25.09 33.33
N ASP A 399 4.45 24.18 32.34
CA ASP A 399 4.27 22.75 32.53
C ASP A 399 5.50 21.93 32.08
N LEU A 400 6.20 21.31 33.04
CA LEU A 400 7.35 20.46 32.76
C LEU A 400 7.02 19.16 32.00
N ARG A 401 5.74 18.87 31.74
CA ARG A 401 5.28 17.70 30.98
C ARG A 401 5.14 18.00 29.48
N THR A 402 5.06 19.26 29.08
CA THR A 402 5.07 19.73 27.70
C THR A 402 6.49 20.22 27.35
N ALA A 403 6.80 20.33 26.05
CA ALA A 403 8.09 20.85 25.62
C ALA A 403 8.06 21.28 24.15
N TYR A 404 8.77 22.37 23.84
CA TYR A 404 9.23 22.59 22.48
C TYR A 404 10.23 21.48 22.10
N GLN A 405 10.07 20.88 20.93
CA GLN A 405 10.98 19.87 20.42
C GLN A 405 11.46 20.20 19.00
N THR A 406 12.76 20.08 18.74
CA THR A 406 13.33 20.31 17.40
C THR A 406 13.05 19.13 16.44
N PRO A 407 13.22 19.28 15.12
CA PRO A 407 13.21 18.14 14.20
C PRO A 407 14.30 17.10 14.51
N VAL A 408 13.99 15.84 14.21
CA VAL A 408 14.98 14.77 14.08
C VAL A 408 16.00 15.14 12.99
N ASN A 409 17.29 14.87 13.21
CA ASN A 409 18.41 15.31 12.35
C ASN A 409 18.58 16.84 12.19
N GLY A 410 17.76 17.65 12.86
CA GLY A 410 17.85 19.12 12.82
C GLY A 410 17.82 19.75 14.21
N PRO A 411 18.76 19.43 15.12
CA PRO A 411 18.70 19.90 16.51
C PRO A 411 19.09 21.37 16.72
N LEU A 412 19.57 22.06 15.68
CA LEU A 412 20.05 23.45 15.74
C LEU A 412 18.97 24.38 15.18
N GLN A 413 18.04 24.78 16.04
CA GLN A 413 16.87 25.59 15.70
C GLN A 413 16.79 26.82 16.60
N TRP A 414 15.92 27.77 16.25
CA TRP A 414 15.61 28.92 17.10
C TRP A 414 14.14 28.97 17.49
N MET A 415 13.88 29.55 18.66
CA MET A 415 12.56 30.00 19.11
C MET A 415 12.59 31.53 19.29
N GLN A 416 11.49 32.20 19.04
CA GLN A 416 11.32 33.63 19.24
C GLN A 416 10.00 33.91 19.94
N TYR A 417 10.07 34.79 20.94
CA TYR A 417 8.96 35.19 21.78
C TYR A 417 8.77 36.70 21.68
N THR A 418 7.56 37.13 21.32
CA THR A 418 7.19 38.54 21.30
C THR A 418 6.21 38.81 22.42
N TYR A 419 6.53 39.74 23.30
CA TYR A 419 5.73 40.15 24.45
C TYR A 419 5.16 41.55 24.28
N PRO A 420 4.01 41.87 24.90
CA PRO A 420 3.42 43.21 24.87
C PRO A 420 4.27 44.26 25.56
N GLN A 421 5.15 43.86 26.49
CA GLN A 421 6.06 44.72 27.22
C GLN A 421 7.47 44.10 27.24
N PRO A 422 8.55 44.91 27.27
CA PRO A 422 9.90 44.39 27.33
C PRO A 422 10.15 43.48 28.54
N VAL A 423 10.81 42.36 28.28
CA VAL A 423 11.24 41.37 29.28
C VAL A 423 12.75 41.51 29.48
N THR A 424 13.23 41.33 30.72
CA THR A 424 14.66 41.33 31.03
C THR A 424 15.12 39.97 31.54
N LEU A 425 16.14 39.39 30.90
CA LEU A 425 16.83 38.17 31.32
C LEU A 425 18.23 38.53 31.84
N ASN A 426 18.51 38.22 33.11
CA ASN A 426 19.83 38.39 33.73
C ASN A 426 20.61 37.07 33.82
N GLU A 427 19.89 35.96 33.80
CA GLU A 427 20.39 34.60 33.74
C GLU A 427 19.52 33.82 32.77
N LEU A 428 20.06 32.75 32.19
CA LEU A 428 19.28 31.79 31.43
C LEU A 428 19.08 30.55 32.29
N SER A 429 17.82 30.26 32.61
CA SER A 429 17.41 28.99 33.22
C SER A 429 16.49 28.26 32.26
N LEU A 430 16.81 27.00 31.98
CA LEU A 430 16.02 26.14 31.12
C LEU A 430 15.86 24.74 31.71
N SER A 431 14.67 24.16 31.55
CA SER A 431 14.40 22.75 31.82
C SER A 431 14.47 21.98 30.51
N VAL A 432 15.48 21.12 30.35
CA VAL A 432 15.67 20.30 29.15
C VAL A 432 15.23 18.87 29.40
N ILE A 433 14.71 18.19 28.38
CA ILE A 433 14.46 16.75 28.45
C ILE A 433 15.81 16.01 28.40
N ALA A 434 16.06 15.16 29.40
CA ALA A 434 17.26 14.36 29.59
C ALA A 434 16.88 12.92 29.98
N ASP A 435 16.23 12.21 29.06
CA ASP A 435 15.70 10.84 29.22
C ASP A 435 16.48 9.77 28.45
N GLY A 436 17.63 10.12 27.90
CA GLY A 436 18.45 9.28 27.03
C GLY A 436 17.96 9.18 25.59
N LYS A 437 16.80 9.79 25.27
CA LYS A 437 16.18 9.82 23.94
C LYS A 437 16.20 11.21 23.32
N HIS A 438 16.78 12.20 24.00
CA HIS A 438 16.93 13.57 23.51
C HIS A 438 18.40 14.01 23.52
N SER A 439 18.76 14.85 22.55
CA SER A 439 20.00 15.64 22.59
C SER A 439 19.85 16.80 23.58
N ILE A 440 20.96 17.22 24.18
CA ILE A 440 20.96 18.28 25.20
C ILE A 440 21.72 19.51 24.67
N PRO A 441 21.17 20.74 24.75
CA PRO A 441 21.87 21.93 24.32
C PRO A 441 23.12 22.19 25.16
N THR A 442 24.21 22.62 24.52
CA THR A 442 25.48 22.97 25.16
C THR A 442 25.88 24.42 24.96
N GLU A 443 25.36 25.08 23.92
CA GLU A 443 25.56 26.50 23.64
C GLU A 443 24.29 27.07 23.03
N LEU A 444 23.85 28.22 23.56
CA LEU A 444 22.71 28.98 23.09
C LEU A 444 23.10 30.44 22.82
N SER A 445 22.48 31.07 21.83
CA SER A 445 22.57 32.51 21.57
C SER A 445 21.23 33.19 21.83
N ILE A 446 21.25 34.27 22.61
CA ILE A 446 20.06 35.03 23.01
C ILE A 446 20.19 36.45 22.47
N SER A 447 19.20 36.90 21.71
CA SER A 447 19.14 38.28 21.20
C SER A 447 17.78 38.89 21.51
N ALA A 448 17.73 40.21 21.71
CA ALA A 448 16.49 40.93 21.89
C ALA A 448 16.38 42.12 20.91
N ASP A 449 15.20 42.32 20.34
CA ASP A 449 14.87 43.41 19.40
C ASP A 449 15.91 43.61 18.28
N GLY A 450 16.52 42.51 17.80
CA GLY A 450 17.53 42.52 16.73
C GLY A 450 18.95 42.92 17.15
N ALA A 451 19.20 43.11 18.45
CA ALA A 451 20.54 43.38 18.99
C ALA A 451 21.50 42.18 18.80
N ALA A 452 22.80 42.44 18.98
CA ALA A 452 23.82 41.40 18.91
C ALA A 452 23.57 40.29 19.95
N PRO A 453 23.71 39.01 19.58
CA PRO A 453 23.42 37.90 20.48
C PRO A 453 24.42 37.79 21.63
N VAL A 454 23.90 37.53 22.83
CA VAL A 454 24.65 37.12 24.02
C VAL A 454 24.73 35.59 24.03
N LYS A 455 25.93 35.04 24.21
CA LYS A 455 26.14 33.59 24.28
C LYS A 455 25.97 33.06 25.71
N ALA A 456 25.31 31.90 25.81
CA ALA A 456 25.15 31.12 27.03
C ALA A 456 25.80 29.74 26.83
N ILE A 457 26.87 29.46 27.60
CA ILE A 457 27.56 28.16 27.57
C ILE A 457 26.98 27.30 28.69
N LEU A 458 26.26 26.25 28.32
CA LEU A 458 25.57 25.37 29.28
C LEU A 458 26.53 24.32 29.87
N PRO A 459 26.33 23.93 31.14
CA PRO A 459 27.15 22.89 31.75
C PRO A 459 26.93 21.55 31.04
N ARG A 460 28.02 20.80 30.86
CA ARG A 460 27.94 19.44 30.30
C ARG A 460 27.04 18.58 31.17
N THR A 461 26.02 18.04 30.53
CA THR A 461 24.95 17.27 31.17
C THR A 461 24.86 15.90 30.51
N ALA A 462 24.66 14.86 31.33
CA ALA A 462 24.47 13.49 30.84
C ALA A 462 23.13 13.38 30.12
N LEU A 463 23.07 12.59 29.05
CA LEU A 463 21.86 12.40 28.24
C LEU A 463 20.69 11.79 29.01
N GLY A 464 20.96 11.10 30.14
CA GLY A 464 19.92 10.47 30.97
C GLY A 464 19.56 9.04 30.54
N SER A 465 20.53 8.28 29.99
CA SER A 465 20.32 6.88 29.59
C SER A 465 19.70 6.04 30.73
N GLY A 466 18.54 5.44 30.46
CA GLY A 466 17.79 4.62 31.42
C GLY A 466 16.81 5.38 32.31
N ALA A 467 16.70 6.71 32.16
CA ALA A 467 15.67 7.49 32.83
C ALA A 467 14.29 7.28 32.17
N ALA A 468 13.23 7.64 32.90
CA ALA A 468 11.87 7.59 32.38
C ALA A 468 11.67 8.62 31.25
N ARG A 469 10.77 8.32 30.29
CA ARG A 469 10.44 9.21 29.17
C ARG A 469 10.05 10.60 29.70
N GLY A 470 10.58 11.66 29.09
CA GLY A 470 10.25 13.03 29.47
C GLY A 470 10.88 13.50 30.78
N THR A 471 11.84 12.77 31.37
CA THR A 471 12.59 13.25 32.53
C THR A 471 13.26 14.58 32.20
N THR A 472 13.00 15.63 32.98
CA THR A 472 13.60 16.95 32.77
C THR A 472 14.77 17.22 33.71
N ARG A 473 15.68 18.10 33.28
CA ARG A 473 16.79 18.61 34.08
C ARG A 473 16.94 20.11 33.90
N GLN A 474 16.95 20.84 35.01
CA GLN A 474 17.17 22.28 34.99
C GLN A 474 18.66 22.60 34.81
N LEU A 475 18.95 23.55 33.93
CA LEU A 475 20.27 24.13 33.68
C LEU A 475 20.15 25.64 33.88
N THR A 476 21.02 26.23 34.71
CA THR A 476 21.04 27.69 34.93
C THR A 476 22.45 28.22 34.70
N VAL A 477 22.57 29.29 33.91
CA VAL A 477 23.85 29.96 33.64
C VAL A 477 23.69 31.49 33.66
N PRO A 478 24.67 32.23 34.19
CA PRO A 478 24.67 33.68 34.12
C PRO A 478 24.88 34.15 32.67
N ILE A 479 24.20 35.23 32.29
CA ILE A 479 24.38 35.89 30.98
C ILE A 479 24.53 37.40 31.19
N ALA A 480 25.05 38.11 30.19
CA ALA A 480 24.90 39.57 30.17
C ALA A 480 23.40 39.92 30.07
N PRO A 481 22.90 40.94 30.79
CA PRO A 481 21.48 41.30 30.74
C PRO A 481 20.98 41.53 29.31
N VAL A 482 19.88 40.86 28.98
CA VAL A 482 19.17 41.02 27.69
C VAL A 482 17.79 41.57 27.98
N THR A 483 17.48 42.75 27.44
CA THR A 483 16.17 43.40 27.60
C THR A 483 15.56 43.70 26.24
N GLY A 484 14.30 43.34 26.04
CA GLY A 484 13.54 43.72 24.85
C GLY A 484 12.17 43.07 24.76
N SER A 485 11.39 43.48 23.78
CA SER A 485 10.03 42.97 23.55
C SER A 485 9.99 41.68 22.72
N THR A 486 10.97 41.50 21.83
CA THR A 486 11.14 40.31 21.00
C THR A 486 12.43 39.62 21.38
N VAL A 487 12.35 38.47 22.05
CA VAL A 487 13.50 37.68 22.49
C VAL A 487 13.63 36.45 21.59
N ARG A 488 14.79 36.27 20.96
CA ARG A 488 15.13 35.07 20.18
C ARG A 488 16.21 34.26 20.87
N ILE A 489 15.98 32.95 20.99
CA ILE A 489 16.89 31.96 21.56
C ILE A 489 17.24 30.95 20.47
N THR A 490 18.52 30.82 20.15
CA THR A 490 19.05 29.95 19.10
C THR A 490 19.88 28.83 19.72
N ILE A 491 19.66 27.59 19.29
CA ILE A 491 20.47 26.43 19.69
C ILE A 491 21.69 26.34 18.77
N ASP A 492 22.86 26.69 19.28
CA ASP A 492 24.10 26.76 18.50
C ASP A 492 24.86 25.43 18.50
N ALA A 493 24.82 24.71 19.63
CA ALA A 493 25.48 23.42 19.78
C ALA A 493 24.74 22.49 20.75
N VAL A 494 24.88 21.19 20.54
CA VAL A 494 24.23 20.14 21.35
C VAL A 494 25.18 18.98 21.66
N HIS A 495 25.01 18.38 22.83
CA HIS A 495 25.45 17.02 23.13
C HIS A 495 24.48 16.05 22.47
N ARG A 496 24.91 15.45 21.36
CA ARG A 496 24.06 14.64 20.48
C ARG A 496 23.73 13.27 21.11
N ALA A 497 22.45 12.95 21.18
CA ALA A 497 21.96 11.59 21.30
C ALA A 497 21.71 11.00 19.90
N PHE A 498 21.86 9.68 19.76
CA PHE A 498 21.72 8.99 18.47
C PHE A 498 20.78 7.80 18.58
N SER A 499 20.06 7.53 17.50
CA SER A 499 19.39 6.25 17.26
C SER A 499 19.77 5.72 15.87
N THR A 500 19.49 4.44 15.63
CA THR A 500 19.65 3.82 14.32
C THR A 500 18.37 4.00 13.52
N ASP A 501 18.48 4.56 12.31
CA ASP A 501 17.40 4.60 11.34
C ASP A 501 16.98 3.18 10.96
N TRP A 502 15.70 2.86 11.16
CA TRP A 502 15.16 1.52 10.87
C TRP A 502 15.12 1.22 9.37
N PHE A 503 15.06 2.25 8.51
CA PHE A 503 14.95 2.11 7.07
C PHE A 503 16.32 1.94 6.39
N GLY A 504 17.24 2.88 6.63
CA GLY A 504 18.57 2.89 6.00
C GLY A 504 19.70 2.34 6.86
N GLY A 505 19.48 2.08 8.15
CA GLY A 505 20.53 1.69 9.10
C GLY A 505 21.50 2.82 9.48
N GLY A 506 21.23 4.05 9.04
CA GLY A 506 22.04 5.23 9.31
C GLY A 506 21.96 5.70 10.77
N LYS A 507 22.88 6.57 11.19
CA LYS A 507 22.79 7.23 12.50
C LYS A 507 21.90 8.47 12.38
N THR A 508 20.87 8.52 13.21
CA THR A 508 19.94 9.63 13.31
C THR A 508 20.24 10.43 14.57
N VAL A 509 20.40 11.75 14.44
CA VAL A 509 20.55 12.65 15.59
C VAL A 509 19.16 12.91 16.19
N LEU A 510 19.02 12.63 17.47
CA LEU A 510 17.75 12.78 18.20
C LEU A 510 17.46 14.26 18.54
N PRO A 511 16.19 14.64 18.67
CA PRO A 511 15.79 16.04 18.86
C PRO A 511 16.25 16.60 20.22
N VAL A 512 16.29 17.93 20.33
CA VAL A 512 16.36 18.64 21.61
C VAL A 512 14.94 18.91 22.10
N GLY A 513 14.67 18.63 23.38
CA GLY A 513 13.44 19.02 24.06
C GLY A 513 13.69 20.08 25.14
N ILE A 514 13.00 21.21 25.07
CA ILE A 514 13.02 22.29 26.07
C ILE A 514 11.62 22.42 26.65
N ALA A 515 11.48 22.00 27.90
CA ALA A 515 10.21 22.04 28.64
C ALA A 515 9.91 23.45 29.16
N GLU A 516 10.91 24.15 29.69
CA GLU A 516 10.70 25.50 30.24
C GLU A 516 11.91 26.39 30.01
N ILE A 517 11.64 27.69 29.87
CA ILE A 517 12.62 28.77 29.84
C ILE A 517 12.15 29.83 30.84
N ASN A 518 13.07 30.49 31.55
CA ASN A 518 12.75 31.55 32.52
C ASN A 518 12.28 32.88 31.90
N LEU A 519 11.35 32.79 30.94
CA LEU A 519 10.59 33.89 30.38
C LEU A 519 9.21 33.98 31.07
N PRO A 520 8.48 35.10 30.95
CA PRO A 520 7.12 35.21 31.48
C PRO A 520 6.21 34.13 30.91
N VAL A 521 5.54 33.42 31.82
CA VAL A 521 4.65 32.30 31.51
C VAL A 521 3.40 32.78 30.78
N VAL A 522 2.97 32.02 29.79
CA VAL A 522 1.66 32.14 29.14
C VAL A 522 0.87 30.88 29.41
N ALA A 523 -0.16 31.00 30.25
CA ALA A 523 -1.00 29.87 30.60
C ALA A 523 -1.64 29.26 29.34
N ALA A 524 -1.33 27.99 29.09
CA ALA A 524 -2.00 27.22 28.05
C ALA A 524 -3.48 27.03 28.40
N PRO A 525 -4.38 26.94 27.41
CA PRO A 525 -5.74 26.46 27.63
C PRO A 525 -5.72 25.04 28.23
N GLU A 526 -6.69 24.74 29.08
CA GLU A 526 -6.88 23.37 29.58
C GLU A 526 -7.09 22.40 28.40
N LEU A 527 -6.52 21.21 28.49
CA LEU A 527 -6.54 20.22 27.41
C LEU A 527 -7.97 19.76 27.05
N ASP A 528 -8.88 19.72 28.02
CA ASP A 528 -10.29 19.38 27.83
C ASP A 528 -11.17 20.58 27.44
N ALA A 529 -10.61 21.79 27.36
CA ALA A 529 -11.33 22.97 26.91
C ALA A 529 -11.80 22.81 25.46
N ALA A 530 -13.01 23.27 25.17
CA ALA A 530 -13.54 23.32 23.82
C ALA A 530 -12.75 24.32 22.96
N LEU A 531 -12.54 23.98 21.69
CA LEU A 531 -11.94 24.92 20.73
C LEU A 531 -12.82 26.19 20.57
N PRO A 532 -12.21 27.36 20.33
CA PRO A 532 -12.93 28.58 19.97
C PRO A 532 -13.88 28.34 18.78
N THR A 533 -15.18 28.53 19.01
CA THR A 533 -16.21 28.23 18.02
C THR A 533 -16.49 29.44 17.14
N SER A 534 -15.99 29.42 15.90
CA SER A 534 -16.36 30.39 14.87
C SER A 534 -16.71 29.69 13.57
N CYS A 535 -17.70 30.22 12.86
CA CYS A 535 -18.10 29.69 11.57
C CYS A 535 -17.07 30.00 10.50
N ARG A 536 -16.54 28.95 9.89
CA ARG A 536 -15.46 28.99 8.92
C ARG A 536 -15.96 28.73 7.52
N SER A 537 -15.75 29.68 6.62
CA SER A 537 -16.12 29.57 5.20
C SER A 537 -14.94 29.15 4.31
N ASP A 538 -13.79 28.82 4.88
CA ASP A 538 -12.55 28.55 4.15
C ASP A 538 -12.17 27.06 4.09
N LEU A 539 -12.97 26.16 4.66
CA LEU A 539 -12.67 24.72 4.72
C LEU A 539 -13.17 23.94 3.50
N LEU A 540 -14.36 24.28 3.00
CA LEU A 540 -15.10 23.50 2.02
C LEU A 540 -15.86 24.42 1.06
N THR A 541 -15.86 24.07 -0.21
CA THR A 541 -16.73 24.66 -1.25
C THR A 541 -17.50 23.57 -1.97
N ILE A 542 -18.73 23.87 -2.37
CA ILE A 542 -19.54 23.01 -3.24
C ILE A 542 -20.12 23.86 -4.37
N GLY A 543 -19.88 23.46 -5.63
CA GLY A 543 -20.25 24.25 -6.80
C GLY A 543 -19.59 25.64 -6.83
N GLY A 544 -18.38 25.75 -6.28
CA GLY A 544 -17.63 27.01 -6.16
C GLY A 544 -18.13 27.96 -5.05
N LYS A 545 -19.15 27.57 -4.28
CA LYS A 545 -19.68 28.37 -3.16
C LYS A 545 -19.11 27.88 -1.83
N PRO A 546 -18.61 28.77 -0.96
CA PRO A 546 -18.23 28.42 0.40
C PRO A 546 -19.39 27.77 1.17
N VAL A 547 -19.07 26.70 1.91
CA VAL A 547 -20.00 26.05 2.85
C VAL A 547 -19.49 26.34 4.26
N PRO A 548 -20.12 27.25 5.01
CA PRO A 548 -19.69 27.57 6.37
C PRO A 548 -19.80 26.37 7.32
N GLN A 549 -18.68 26.03 7.97
CA GLN A 549 -18.56 24.91 8.90
C GLN A 549 -18.02 25.38 10.25
N LEU A 550 -18.48 24.75 11.33
CA LEU A 550 -17.93 24.91 12.67
C LEU A 550 -17.06 23.70 13.00
N VAL A 551 -15.81 23.94 13.41
CA VAL A 551 -14.92 22.88 13.93
C VAL A 551 -15.23 22.64 15.40
N VAL A 552 -15.45 21.39 15.79
CA VAL A 552 -15.83 21.00 17.14
C VAL A 552 -14.87 19.95 17.69
N GLY A 553 -14.46 20.15 18.93
CA GLY A 553 -13.65 19.24 19.72
C GLY A 553 -12.90 19.99 20.81
N THR A 554 -11.91 19.32 21.40
CA THR A 554 -11.08 19.86 22.48
C THR A 554 -9.71 20.28 22.01
N VAL A 555 -9.02 21.08 22.83
CA VAL A 555 -7.60 21.44 22.63
C VAL A 555 -6.73 20.19 22.53
N ASP A 556 -6.94 19.18 23.39
CA ASP A 556 -6.22 17.90 23.35
C ASP A 556 -6.42 17.14 22.03
N THR A 557 -7.67 17.06 21.57
CA THR A 557 -8.00 16.39 20.30
C THR A 557 -7.30 17.08 19.13
N ALA A 558 -7.24 18.42 19.15
CA ALA A 558 -6.57 19.20 18.13
C ALA A 558 -5.05 19.03 18.16
N LEU A 559 -4.42 19.15 19.33
CA LEU A 559 -2.96 19.06 19.47
C LEU A 559 -2.43 17.65 19.22
N SER A 560 -3.21 16.61 19.55
CA SER A 560 -2.87 15.22 19.23
C SER A 560 -3.07 14.86 17.75
N SER A 561 -3.51 15.81 16.90
CA SER A 561 -3.92 15.57 15.51
C SER A 561 -4.96 14.45 15.37
N SER A 562 -5.78 14.27 16.41
CA SER A 562 -6.90 13.33 16.44
C SER A 562 -8.09 13.87 15.65
N SER A 563 -9.07 13.02 15.38
CA SER A 563 -10.26 13.40 14.62
C SER A 563 -11.13 14.37 15.42
N LEU A 564 -11.21 15.62 14.94
CA LEU A 564 -12.25 16.59 15.26
C LEU A 564 -13.44 16.42 14.30
N THR A 565 -14.54 17.12 14.56
CA THR A 565 -15.71 17.12 13.66
C THR A 565 -15.94 18.50 13.05
N ILE A 566 -16.55 18.53 11.86
CA ILE A 566 -17.13 19.72 11.26
C ILE A 566 -18.63 19.56 11.14
N GLN A 567 -19.36 20.61 11.52
CA GLN A 567 -20.82 20.69 11.44
C GLN A 567 -21.23 21.98 10.70
N SER A 568 -22.39 21.96 10.06
CA SER A 568 -22.93 23.14 9.37
C SER A 568 -23.26 24.30 10.34
N CYS A 569 -23.05 25.54 9.87
CA CYS A 569 -23.27 26.77 10.64
C CYS A 569 -24.61 27.47 10.35
N GLY A 570 -25.15 28.23 11.33
CA GLY A 570 -26.26 29.19 11.14
C GLY A 570 -27.49 28.99 12.04
N SER A 571 -28.45 29.94 12.03
CA SER A 571 -29.69 29.89 12.83
C SER A 571 -30.64 28.76 12.46
N ALA A 572 -30.36 28.10 11.34
CA ALA A 572 -30.60 26.69 11.10
C ALA A 572 -29.52 26.25 10.09
N LEU A 573 -28.93 25.08 10.29
CA LEU A 573 -28.67 24.03 9.28
C LEU A 573 -29.01 24.38 7.80
N GLU A 574 -28.48 25.45 7.19
CA GLU A 574 -28.88 25.85 5.84
C GLU A 574 -28.43 24.78 4.85
N PRO A 575 -29.36 24.03 4.25
CA PRO A 575 -29.00 22.91 3.42
C PRO A 575 -28.33 23.38 2.14
N VAL A 576 -27.36 22.61 1.66
CA VAL A 576 -26.76 22.82 0.35
C VAL A 576 -27.70 22.25 -0.71
N ALA A 577 -28.35 23.13 -1.46
CA ALA A 577 -29.16 22.74 -2.61
C ALA A 577 -28.27 22.37 -3.81
N LEU A 578 -28.34 21.12 -4.25
CA LEU A 578 -27.65 20.61 -5.43
C LEU A 578 -28.64 20.32 -6.56
N PRO A 579 -28.31 20.69 -7.80
CA PRO A 579 -29.14 20.41 -8.97
C PRO A 579 -29.05 18.92 -9.36
N ALA A 580 -29.91 18.49 -10.28
CA ALA A 580 -29.75 17.23 -11.01
C ALA A 580 -28.63 17.33 -12.08
N ALA A 581 -27.44 17.75 -11.64
CA ALA A 581 -26.26 17.95 -12.47
C ALA A 581 -24.99 17.80 -11.60
N GLU A 582 -23.84 17.69 -12.25
CA GLU A 582 -22.56 17.67 -11.54
C GLU A 582 -22.31 18.95 -10.74
N SER A 583 -21.87 18.78 -9.50
CA SER A 583 -21.33 19.82 -8.63
C SER A 583 -19.97 19.37 -8.10
N LEU A 584 -18.98 20.24 -8.16
CA LEU A 584 -17.65 19.97 -7.60
C LEU A 584 -17.65 20.26 -6.09
N LEU A 585 -17.35 19.25 -5.29
CA LEU A 585 -16.97 19.40 -3.89
C LEU A 585 -15.45 19.54 -3.80
N GLN A 586 -14.98 20.59 -3.15
CA GLN A 586 -13.55 20.85 -2.98
C GLN A 586 -13.22 21.33 -1.57
N THR A 587 -12.21 20.71 -0.94
CA THR A 587 -11.64 21.18 0.33
C THR A 587 -10.44 22.09 0.09
N SER A 588 -10.16 22.95 1.06
CA SER A 588 -8.94 23.77 1.05
C SER A 588 -7.75 23.01 1.65
N PRO A 589 -6.50 23.31 1.25
CA PRO A 589 -5.30 22.72 1.84
C PRO A 589 -5.19 23.03 3.33
N GLY A 590 -4.82 22.05 4.15
CA GLY A 590 -4.67 22.25 5.58
C GLY A 590 -3.62 23.28 5.95
N ALA A 591 -2.51 23.37 5.21
CA ALA A 591 -1.50 24.41 5.43
C ALA A 591 -2.10 25.84 5.35
N ALA A 592 -3.12 26.04 4.51
CA ALA A 592 -3.81 27.31 4.35
C ALA A 592 -4.92 27.54 5.38
N THR A 593 -5.55 26.49 5.95
CA THR A 593 -6.71 26.60 6.86
C THR A 593 -6.43 26.23 8.33
N GLY A 594 -5.37 25.49 8.59
CA GLY A 594 -5.04 24.95 9.90
C GLY A 594 -5.62 23.57 10.13
N PHE A 595 -6.49 23.10 9.22
CA PHE A 595 -7.17 21.82 9.33
C PHE A 595 -7.15 21.08 8.00
N ASP A 596 -6.69 19.84 8.03
CA ASP A 596 -6.91 18.92 6.93
C ASP A 596 -8.33 18.35 7.06
N VAL A 597 -9.13 18.48 6.01
CA VAL A 597 -10.46 17.86 5.95
C VAL A 597 -10.29 16.43 5.46
N ASP A 598 -10.53 15.47 6.36
CA ASP A 598 -10.29 14.05 6.11
C ASP A 598 -11.54 13.31 5.64
N MET A 599 -12.73 13.80 6.01
CA MET A 599 -14.01 13.24 5.61
C MET A 599 -15.07 14.32 5.44
N VAL A 600 -15.85 14.22 4.37
CA VAL A 600 -17.08 15.02 4.19
C VAL A 600 -18.22 14.08 3.84
N THR A 601 -19.32 14.22 4.57
CA THR A 601 -20.60 13.56 4.34
C THR A 601 -21.63 14.59 3.90
N LEU A 602 -22.37 14.28 2.83
CA LEU A 602 -23.56 15.03 2.41
C LEU A 602 -24.78 14.14 2.60
N SER A 603 -25.68 14.48 3.52
CA SER A 603 -26.88 13.69 3.82
C SER A 603 -28.16 14.38 3.32
N SER A 604 -28.99 13.67 2.56
CA SER A 604 -30.31 14.12 2.10
C SER A 604 -31.39 13.12 2.51
N ALA A 605 -32.50 13.64 3.05
CA ALA A 605 -33.65 12.86 3.48
C ALA A 605 -34.51 12.36 2.29
N PRO A 606 -35.34 11.33 2.51
CA PRO A 606 -36.46 11.01 1.62
C PRO A 606 -37.28 12.26 1.29
N GLY A 607 -37.69 12.41 0.02
CA GLY A 607 -38.37 13.59 -0.49
C GLY A 607 -37.44 14.73 -0.94
N GLY A 608 -36.12 14.58 -0.81
CA GLY A 608 -35.11 15.52 -1.31
C GLY A 608 -34.81 16.69 -0.39
N GLY A 609 -35.32 16.67 0.84
CA GLY A 609 -34.95 17.62 1.89
C GLY A 609 -33.58 17.34 2.49
N ALA A 610 -33.13 18.22 3.38
CA ALA A 610 -31.89 18.06 4.11
C ALA A 610 -31.93 16.82 5.02
N GLY A 611 -30.85 16.05 5.05
CA GLY A 611 -30.71 14.91 5.93
C GLY A 611 -30.19 15.29 7.33
N VAL A 612 -29.92 14.27 8.14
CA VAL A 612 -29.41 14.42 9.51
C VAL A 612 -27.88 14.35 9.52
N ASP A 613 -27.24 15.14 10.38
CA ASP A 613 -25.85 14.97 10.78
C ASP A 613 -25.73 13.77 11.72
N THR A 614 -25.29 12.64 11.18
CA THR A 614 -25.19 11.37 11.91
C THR A 614 -24.03 11.32 12.91
N LEU A 615 -23.10 12.29 12.89
CA LEU A 615 -22.09 12.41 13.95
C LEU A 615 -22.66 13.06 15.20
N GLN A 616 -23.69 13.90 15.06
CA GLN A 616 -24.39 14.54 16.18
C GLN A 616 -25.59 13.75 16.67
N SER A 617 -26.33 13.16 15.73
CA SER A 617 -27.51 12.35 16.00
C SER A 617 -27.37 11.00 15.31
N PRO A 618 -26.57 10.08 15.88
CA PRO A 618 -26.43 8.73 15.35
C PRO A 618 -27.81 8.05 15.25
N PRO A 619 -28.07 7.29 14.18
CA PRO A 619 -29.31 6.56 14.03
C PRO A 619 -29.37 5.36 15.00
N ASP A 620 -30.57 4.86 15.27
CA ASP A 620 -30.77 3.59 15.97
C ASP A 620 -30.18 2.41 15.20
N LEU A 621 -30.11 1.22 15.80
CA LEU A 621 -29.49 0.02 15.20
C LEU A 621 -30.12 -0.43 13.87
N GLY A 622 -31.31 0.04 13.54
CA GLY A 622 -32.08 -0.30 12.35
C GLY A 622 -33.36 -1.07 12.68
N PRO A 623 -34.06 -1.62 11.67
CA PRO A 623 -35.25 -2.42 11.89
C PRO A 623 -34.93 -3.67 12.71
N THR A 624 -35.73 -3.92 13.76
CA THR A 624 -35.52 -5.06 14.66
C THR A 624 -35.68 -6.39 13.90
N PRO A 625 -34.66 -7.26 13.89
CA PRO A 625 -34.77 -8.58 13.29
C PRO A 625 -35.70 -9.48 14.12
N PRO A 626 -36.22 -10.57 13.55
CA PRO A 626 -37.01 -11.53 14.33
C PRO A 626 -36.14 -12.24 15.36
N ASP A 627 -36.76 -12.60 16.49
CA ASP A 627 -36.12 -13.36 17.55
C ASP A 627 -35.56 -14.67 17.00
N SER A 628 -34.29 -14.94 17.31
CA SER A 628 -33.62 -16.13 16.83
C SER A 628 -32.67 -16.74 17.86
N THR A 629 -32.53 -18.06 17.79
CA THR A 629 -31.49 -18.82 18.50
C THR A 629 -30.57 -19.46 17.47
N THR A 630 -29.28 -19.46 17.75
CA THR A 630 -28.26 -19.93 16.81
C THR A 630 -27.40 -21.00 17.45
N GLU A 631 -27.15 -22.08 16.72
CA GLU A 631 -26.31 -23.18 17.19
C GLU A 631 -25.29 -23.58 16.12
N ARG A 632 -24.04 -23.78 16.56
CA ARG A 632 -23.02 -24.41 15.73
C ARG A 632 -23.06 -25.92 15.94
N LYS A 633 -23.71 -26.63 15.02
CA LYS A 633 -23.83 -28.10 15.05
C LYS A 633 -22.51 -28.82 14.75
N GLY A 634 -21.54 -28.14 14.10
CA GLY A 634 -20.23 -28.72 13.82
C GLY A 634 -19.26 -27.76 13.15
N ARG A 635 -18.14 -28.28 12.62
CA ARG A 635 -17.15 -27.45 11.90
C ARG A 635 -17.70 -26.87 10.59
N ASN A 636 -18.65 -27.57 9.97
CA ASN A 636 -19.19 -27.33 8.64
C ASN A 636 -20.72 -27.22 8.62
N ALA A 637 -21.35 -27.01 9.78
CA ALA A 637 -22.80 -26.97 9.90
C ALA A 637 -23.26 -26.00 11.01
N TYR A 638 -24.27 -25.22 10.67
CA TYR A 638 -24.92 -24.23 11.53
C TYR A 638 -26.44 -24.39 11.46
N GLU A 639 -27.12 -23.96 12.50
CA GLU A 639 -28.58 -23.94 12.57
C GLU A 639 -29.03 -22.64 13.20
N VAL A 640 -30.04 -22.01 12.60
CA VAL A 640 -30.76 -20.87 13.17
C VAL A 640 -32.23 -21.22 13.27
N GLN A 641 -32.82 -20.94 14.43
CA GLN A 641 -34.25 -21.10 14.67
C GLN A 641 -34.81 -19.71 14.93
N THR A 642 -35.78 -19.31 14.12
CA THR A 642 -36.44 -18.01 14.20
C THR A 642 -37.87 -18.21 14.68
N THR A 643 -38.36 -17.31 15.53
CA THR A 643 -39.71 -17.38 16.09
C THR A 643 -40.50 -16.10 15.82
N SER A 644 -41.81 -16.23 15.61
CA SER A 644 -42.76 -15.10 15.44
C SER A 644 -42.36 -14.11 14.34
N ALA A 645 -41.73 -14.59 13.26
CA ALA A 645 -41.32 -13.74 12.15
C ALA A 645 -42.55 -13.34 11.30
N THR A 646 -42.87 -12.05 11.26
CA THR A 646 -44.04 -11.53 10.52
C THR A 646 -43.67 -10.85 9.19
N LYS A 647 -42.38 -10.59 8.98
CA LYS A 647 -41.84 -9.90 7.80
C LYS A 647 -40.61 -10.67 7.26
N PRO A 648 -40.28 -10.54 5.96
CA PRO A 648 -39.08 -11.15 5.39
C PRO A 648 -37.80 -10.73 6.12
N TYR A 649 -36.85 -11.66 6.25
CA TYR A 649 -35.58 -11.44 6.93
C TYR A 649 -34.45 -12.17 6.21
N TRP A 650 -33.21 -11.85 6.54
CA TRP A 650 -32.03 -12.54 6.06
C TRP A 650 -31.41 -13.37 7.18
N VAL A 651 -31.04 -14.60 6.86
CA VAL A 651 -30.11 -15.38 7.68
C VAL A 651 -28.70 -15.10 7.18
N VAL A 652 -27.83 -14.59 8.07
CA VAL A 652 -26.47 -14.18 7.75
C VAL A 652 -25.47 -15.09 8.45
N LEU A 653 -24.62 -15.75 7.66
CA LEU A 653 -23.42 -16.42 8.13
C LEU A 653 -22.21 -15.50 7.88
N GLY A 654 -21.75 -14.85 8.95
CA GLY A 654 -20.61 -13.92 9.02
C GLY A 654 -19.25 -14.59 8.85
N GLN A 655 -19.11 -15.43 7.83
CA GLN A 655 -17.85 -15.96 7.30
C GLN A 655 -17.71 -15.48 5.85
N SER A 656 -16.47 -15.45 5.33
CA SER A 656 -16.21 -15.09 3.94
C SER A 656 -17.16 -15.81 2.99
N TYR A 657 -17.68 -15.04 2.03
CA TYR A 657 -18.60 -15.51 1.01
C TYR A 657 -18.01 -16.71 0.26
N GLY A 658 -18.83 -17.73 0.03
CA GLY A 658 -18.43 -18.89 -0.73
C GLY A 658 -19.62 -19.71 -1.22
N PRO A 659 -19.70 -20.04 -2.51
CA PRO A 659 -20.84 -20.76 -3.09
C PRO A 659 -21.00 -22.20 -2.61
N GLY A 660 -20.05 -22.73 -1.81
CA GLY A 660 -20.14 -24.06 -1.21
C GLY A 660 -21.10 -24.17 -0.04
N TRP A 661 -21.54 -23.04 0.54
CA TRP A 661 -22.57 -23.03 1.58
C TRP A 661 -23.96 -23.21 0.97
N ALA A 662 -24.75 -24.12 1.55
CA ALA A 662 -26.16 -24.30 1.20
C ALA A 662 -27.03 -24.16 2.44
N ALA A 663 -28.21 -23.56 2.30
CA ALA A 663 -29.18 -23.37 3.37
C ALA A 663 -30.51 -24.04 3.01
N THR A 664 -30.99 -24.88 3.93
CA THR A 664 -32.26 -25.61 3.77
C THR A 664 -33.11 -25.45 5.03
N THR A 665 -34.41 -25.29 4.88
CA THR A 665 -35.35 -25.31 6.00
C THR A 665 -35.54 -26.73 6.57
N SER A 666 -36.14 -26.86 7.75
CA SER A 666 -36.39 -28.15 8.40
C SER A 666 -37.31 -29.10 7.62
N ASP A 667 -38.22 -28.57 6.80
CA ASP A 667 -39.08 -29.30 5.87
C ASP A 667 -38.38 -29.63 4.53
N GLY A 668 -37.11 -29.25 4.37
CA GLY A 668 -36.25 -29.61 3.25
C GLY A 668 -36.31 -28.66 2.06
N LYS A 669 -36.95 -27.48 2.19
CA LYS A 669 -36.95 -26.44 1.15
C LYS A 669 -35.56 -25.82 1.02
N ASP A 670 -35.05 -25.78 -0.20
CA ASP A 670 -33.80 -25.09 -0.53
C ASP A 670 -34.05 -23.58 -0.61
N LEU A 671 -33.20 -22.79 0.05
CA LEU A 671 -33.23 -21.33 0.02
C LEU A 671 -32.39 -20.74 -1.12
N GLY A 672 -31.78 -21.59 -1.94
CA GLY A 672 -30.97 -21.19 -3.09
C GLY A 672 -29.51 -20.86 -2.73
N PRO A 673 -28.74 -20.34 -3.71
CA PRO A 673 -27.35 -19.99 -3.49
C PRO A 673 -27.21 -18.83 -2.49
N PRO A 674 -26.07 -18.74 -1.77
CA PRO A 674 -25.82 -17.61 -0.89
C PRO A 674 -25.71 -16.30 -1.70
N THR A 675 -26.25 -15.23 -1.14
CA THR A 675 -26.06 -13.85 -1.60
C THR A 675 -24.93 -13.19 -0.80
N LEU A 676 -24.07 -12.40 -1.44
CA LEU A 676 -23.09 -11.58 -0.72
C LEU A 676 -23.82 -10.49 0.06
N ILE A 677 -23.67 -10.48 1.38
CA ILE A 677 -24.33 -9.52 2.27
C ILE A 677 -23.33 -9.00 3.31
N ASN A 678 -23.55 -7.80 3.85
CA ASN A 678 -22.70 -7.17 4.86
C ASN A 678 -21.22 -7.08 4.45
N GLY A 679 -20.99 -7.01 3.14
CA GLY A 679 -19.70 -6.81 2.50
C GLY A 679 -18.76 -8.01 2.40
N TYR A 680 -19.04 -9.10 3.12
CA TYR A 680 -18.19 -10.29 3.10
C TYR A 680 -18.94 -11.60 3.37
N ALA A 681 -20.17 -11.52 3.88
CA ALA A 681 -20.88 -12.65 4.48
C ALA A 681 -21.76 -13.40 3.47
N ASN A 682 -22.23 -14.57 3.86
CA ASN A 682 -23.20 -15.36 3.12
C ASN A 682 -24.60 -15.07 3.66
N GLY A 683 -25.55 -14.75 2.78
CA GLY A 683 -26.94 -14.43 3.14
C GLY A 683 -27.96 -15.28 2.41
N TRP A 684 -29.04 -15.64 3.09
CA TRP A 684 -30.24 -16.24 2.50
C TRP A 684 -31.49 -15.48 2.93
N ARG A 685 -32.30 -15.04 1.98
CA ARG A 685 -33.57 -14.37 2.25
C ARG A 685 -34.60 -15.42 2.63
N VAL A 686 -35.29 -15.20 3.74
CA VAL A 686 -36.36 -16.03 4.26
C VAL A 686 -37.63 -15.21 4.31
N ASP A 687 -38.69 -15.75 3.70
CA ASP A 687 -40.01 -15.13 3.67
C ASP A 687 -40.97 -15.95 4.54
N PRO A 688 -41.43 -15.42 5.70
CA PRO A 688 -42.36 -16.11 6.57
C PRO A 688 -43.66 -16.53 5.88
N ALA A 689 -44.10 -15.79 4.85
CA ALA A 689 -45.28 -16.19 4.08
C ALA A 689 -45.08 -17.52 3.33
N GLN A 690 -43.83 -17.94 3.12
CA GLN A 690 -43.48 -19.16 2.41
C GLN A 690 -42.95 -20.28 3.30
N VAL A 691 -42.38 -19.97 4.47
CA VAL A 691 -41.75 -20.96 5.37
C VAL A 691 -42.42 -21.08 6.74
N GLY A 692 -43.38 -20.21 7.05
CA GLY A 692 -44.00 -20.07 8.37
C GLY A 692 -43.34 -18.99 9.23
N GLU A 693 -44.07 -18.54 10.26
CA GLU A 693 -43.59 -17.55 11.23
C GLU A 693 -42.48 -18.10 12.14
N ASP A 694 -42.51 -19.42 12.39
CA ASP A 694 -41.48 -20.16 13.10
C ASP A 694 -40.74 -21.05 12.10
N ALA A 695 -39.44 -20.83 11.92
CA ALA A 695 -38.65 -21.53 10.92
C ALA A 695 -37.26 -21.91 11.42
N THR A 696 -36.85 -23.13 11.13
CA THR A 696 -35.49 -23.62 11.37
C THR A 696 -34.74 -23.72 10.05
N VAL A 697 -33.63 -22.99 9.93
CA VAL A 697 -32.75 -23.02 8.75
C VAL A 697 -31.43 -23.67 9.12
N ARG A 698 -31.06 -24.72 8.37
CA ARG A 698 -29.81 -25.44 8.50
C ARG A 698 -28.87 -25.04 7.37
N ILE A 699 -27.66 -24.59 7.73
CA ILE A 699 -26.62 -24.15 6.79
C ILE A 699 -25.48 -25.17 6.83
N THR A 700 -25.04 -25.66 5.67
CA THR A 700 -23.98 -26.68 5.59
C THR A 700 -22.97 -26.42 4.47
N TRP A 701 -21.69 -26.72 4.73
CA TRP A 701 -20.65 -26.67 3.70
C TRP A 701 -20.65 -27.96 2.90
N THR A 702 -21.21 -27.90 1.70
CA THR A 702 -21.44 -29.06 0.84
C THR A 702 -20.17 -29.68 0.25
N PRO A 703 -19.09 -28.94 -0.10
CA PRO A 703 -17.88 -29.52 -0.68
C PRO A 703 -17.16 -30.51 0.23
N GLN A 704 -17.39 -30.45 1.54
CA GLN A 704 -16.78 -31.37 2.51
C GLN A 704 -17.08 -32.84 2.19
N ARG A 705 -18.24 -33.16 1.58
CA ARG A 705 -18.61 -34.54 1.20
C ARG A 705 -17.63 -35.14 0.19
N LEU A 706 -17.19 -34.34 -0.79
CA LEU A 706 -16.21 -34.76 -1.80
C LEU A 706 -14.83 -34.97 -1.18
N VAL A 707 -14.42 -34.10 -0.25
CA VAL A 707 -13.16 -34.26 0.49
C VAL A 707 -13.16 -35.57 1.29
N TRP A 708 -14.26 -35.88 1.99
CA TRP A 708 -14.37 -37.14 2.72
C TRP A 708 -14.30 -38.37 1.81
N ALA A 709 -14.98 -38.33 0.66
CA ALA A 709 -14.90 -39.40 -0.33
C ALA A 709 -13.48 -39.55 -0.90
N GLY A 710 -12.82 -38.45 -1.24
CA GLY A 710 -11.44 -38.43 -1.74
C GLY A 710 -10.43 -38.97 -0.73
N LEU A 711 -10.57 -38.61 0.55
CA LEU A 711 -9.74 -39.14 1.63
C LEU A 711 -9.96 -40.63 1.83
N ALA A 712 -11.21 -41.11 1.78
CA ALA A 712 -11.51 -42.54 1.89
C ALA A 712 -10.94 -43.33 0.71
N LEU A 713 -11.09 -42.84 -0.52
CA LEU A 713 -10.52 -43.45 -1.72
C LEU A 713 -8.99 -43.45 -1.69
N SER A 714 -8.37 -42.37 -1.21
CA SER A 714 -6.91 -42.27 -1.06
C SER A 714 -6.40 -43.27 -0.02
N ALA A 715 -7.08 -43.39 1.12
CA ALA A 715 -6.75 -44.38 2.14
C ALA A 715 -6.88 -45.81 1.59
N LEU A 716 -7.93 -46.10 0.82
CA LEU A 716 -8.09 -47.38 0.12
C LEU A 716 -6.96 -47.61 -0.90
N GLY A 717 -6.54 -46.59 -1.65
CA GLY A 717 -5.41 -46.65 -2.57
C GLY A 717 -4.09 -46.95 -1.86
N VAL A 718 -3.83 -46.32 -0.72
CA VAL A 718 -2.66 -46.61 0.12
C VAL A 718 -2.69 -48.04 0.63
N LEU A 719 -3.84 -48.52 1.12
CA LEU A 719 -4.02 -49.90 1.57
C LEU A 719 -3.79 -50.90 0.42
N LEU A 720 -4.25 -50.59 -0.79
CA LEU A 720 -4.00 -51.39 -1.98
C LEU A 720 -2.51 -51.43 -2.33
N CYS A 721 -1.81 -50.29 -2.28
CA CYS A 721 -0.36 -50.22 -2.52
C CYS A 721 0.42 -51.02 -1.48
N LEU A 722 0.06 -50.89 -0.20
CA LEU A 722 0.66 -51.69 0.88
C LEU A 722 0.40 -53.18 0.70
N ALA A 723 -0.81 -53.56 0.29
CA ALA A 723 -1.12 -54.94 -0.05
C ALA A 723 -0.26 -55.43 -1.23
N LEU A 724 -0.12 -54.63 -2.29
CA LEU A 724 0.76 -54.97 -3.43
C LEU A 724 2.22 -55.11 -3.02
N LEU A 725 2.74 -54.26 -2.12
CA LEU A 725 4.10 -54.40 -1.59
C LEU A 725 4.28 -55.67 -0.76
N ILE A 726 3.37 -55.92 0.20
CA ILE A 726 3.44 -57.05 1.13
C ILE A 726 3.23 -58.39 0.40
N PHE A 727 2.25 -58.45 -0.52
CA PHE A 727 1.88 -59.68 -1.23
C PHE A 727 2.65 -59.84 -2.56
N GLY A 728 3.08 -58.76 -3.20
CA GLY A 728 3.96 -58.79 -4.38
C GLY A 728 5.38 -59.27 -4.03
N GLY A 729 5.96 -58.81 -2.92
CA GLY A 729 7.23 -59.33 -2.41
C GLY A 729 7.16 -60.81 -2.00
N ARG A 730 6.01 -61.27 -1.51
CA ARG A 730 5.79 -62.70 -1.19
C ARG A 730 5.65 -63.60 -2.42
N ARG A 731 5.15 -63.08 -3.54
CA ARG A 731 4.99 -63.86 -4.77
C ARG A 731 6.31 -64.08 -5.52
N ASN A 732 7.32 -63.23 -5.29
CA ASN A 732 8.68 -63.43 -5.83
C ASN A 732 9.57 -64.31 -4.95
N ASN A 733 9.35 -64.40 -3.64
CA ASN A 733 10.14 -65.30 -2.77
C ASN A 733 9.72 -66.78 -2.83
N SER A 734 8.61 -67.12 -3.49
CA SER A 734 8.19 -68.52 -3.70
C SER A 734 8.44 -69.06 -5.11
N LYS A 735 9.10 -68.27 -5.98
CA LYS A 735 9.51 -68.67 -7.34
C LYS A 735 10.96 -68.25 -7.69
N ALA A 736 11.84 -68.17 -6.71
CA ALA A 736 13.30 -68.06 -6.95
C ALA A 736 13.96 -69.42 -7.29
N GLY A 737 13.20 -70.32 -7.89
CA GLY A 737 13.67 -71.57 -8.49
C GLY A 737 12.74 -71.86 -9.65
N ASP A 738 13.26 -71.81 -10.87
CA ASP A 738 12.59 -72.09 -12.14
C ASP A 738 11.51 -71.09 -12.61
N SER A 739 11.94 -70.00 -13.23
CA SER A 739 11.26 -69.45 -14.41
C SER A 739 12.29 -68.82 -15.36
N PRO A 740 12.28 -69.18 -16.66
CA PRO A 740 13.18 -68.59 -17.65
C PRO A 740 12.85 -67.11 -17.85
N ALA A 741 13.90 -66.30 -17.93
CA ALA A 741 13.83 -64.88 -18.23
C ALA A 741 13.00 -64.62 -19.50
N GLY A 742 11.99 -63.74 -19.39
CA GLY A 742 11.14 -63.35 -20.51
C GLY A 742 10.18 -62.22 -20.17
N ASP A 743 10.44 -61.07 -20.79
CA ASP A 743 9.46 -60.15 -21.39
C ASP A 743 8.62 -59.20 -20.52
N SER A 744 9.25 -58.43 -19.63
CA SER A 744 8.68 -57.15 -19.22
C SER A 744 9.76 -56.08 -19.00
N PRO A 745 9.79 -54.99 -19.79
CA PRO A 745 10.69 -53.85 -19.59
C PRO A 745 10.60 -53.24 -18.17
N ALA A 746 9.45 -53.39 -17.50
CA ALA A 746 9.21 -52.84 -16.17
C ALA A 746 9.89 -53.65 -15.04
N ALA A 747 10.17 -54.94 -15.25
CA ALA A 747 10.86 -55.77 -14.26
C ALA A 747 12.37 -55.50 -14.23
N ALA A 748 12.99 -55.20 -15.38
CA ALA A 748 14.41 -54.87 -15.48
C ALA A 748 14.76 -53.51 -14.86
N ALA A 749 13.83 -52.54 -14.86
CA ALA A 749 14.04 -51.22 -14.28
C ALA A 749 14.13 -51.22 -12.73
N LEU A 750 13.59 -52.25 -12.06
CA LEU A 750 13.58 -52.37 -10.58
C LEU A 750 14.81 -53.12 -10.02
N GLU A 751 15.63 -53.73 -10.88
CA GLU A 751 16.91 -54.37 -10.53
C GLU A 751 18.14 -53.50 -10.86
N MET A 752 17.96 -52.20 -11.12
CA MET A 752 19.09 -51.28 -11.33
C MET A 752 19.84 -51.06 -10.01
N THR A 753 20.93 -51.82 -9.82
CA THR A 753 21.96 -51.44 -8.86
C THR A 753 22.65 -50.17 -9.37
N PRO A 754 22.68 -49.06 -8.61
CA PRO A 754 23.35 -47.84 -9.06
C PRO A 754 24.85 -48.12 -9.23
N THR A 755 25.35 -47.98 -10.45
CA THR A 755 26.76 -48.15 -10.78
C THR A 755 27.41 -46.78 -10.96
N TYR A 756 28.61 -46.60 -10.41
CA TYR A 756 29.38 -45.39 -10.66
C TYR A 756 29.96 -45.45 -12.08
N ALA A 757 29.48 -44.57 -12.96
CA ALA A 757 30.00 -44.41 -14.32
C ALA A 757 30.93 -43.20 -14.41
N SER A 758 32.06 -43.35 -15.10
CA SER A 758 32.96 -42.21 -15.37
C SER A 758 32.36 -41.31 -16.46
N PRO A 759 32.46 -39.98 -16.37
CA PRO A 759 32.06 -39.08 -17.45
C PRO A 759 32.81 -39.33 -18.78
N LEU A 760 33.98 -39.97 -18.71
CA LEU A 760 34.81 -40.34 -19.85
C LEU A 760 34.57 -41.77 -20.35
N GLN A 761 33.65 -42.50 -19.72
CA GLN A 761 33.26 -43.83 -20.17
C GLN A 761 32.54 -43.74 -21.53
N ALA A 762 32.84 -44.68 -22.43
CA ALA A 762 32.20 -44.80 -23.72
C ALA A 762 31.16 -45.92 -23.66
N ASP A 763 29.89 -45.60 -23.91
CA ASP A 763 28.76 -46.50 -23.59
C ASP A 763 28.15 -47.19 -24.82
N GLY A 764 28.97 -47.52 -25.81
CA GLY A 764 28.57 -48.42 -26.91
C GLY A 764 28.56 -47.79 -28.32
N PRO A 765 28.05 -48.53 -29.32
CA PRO A 765 28.03 -48.11 -30.73
C PRO A 765 27.07 -46.94 -30.98
N ALA A 766 27.22 -46.27 -32.13
CA ALA A 766 26.31 -45.21 -32.56
C ALA A 766 24.89 -45.75 -32.77
N LEU A 767 23.89 -44.93 -32.47
CA LEU A 767 22.48 -45.28 -32.68
C LEU A 767 22.16 -45.34 -34.17
N SER A 768 21.14 -46.12 -34.55
CA SER A 768 20.67 -46.09 -35.95
C SER A 768 20.29 -44.67 -36.40
N PRO A 769 20.52 -44.28 -37.67
CA PRO A 769 20.29 -42.90 -38.13
C PRO A 769 18.86 -42.39 -37.91
N LYS A 770 17.87 -43.29 -37.92
CA LYS A 770 16.47 -42.95 -37.64
C LYS A 770 16.26 -42.63 -36.17
N ILE A 771 16.75 -43.46 -35.26
CA ILE A 771 16.62 -43.25 -33.82
C ILE A 771 17.44 -42.02 -33.42
N GLY A 772 18.67 -41.87 -33.91
CA GLY A 772 19.49 -40.68 -33.68
C GLY A 772 18.83 -39.38 -34.13
N ALA A 773 18.22 -39.35 -35.32
CA ALA A 773 17.50 -38.18 -35.81
C ALA A 773 16.25 -37.84 -34.98
N VAL A 774 15.46 -38.85 -34.58
CA VAL A 774 14.27 -38.66 -33.73
C VAL A 774 14.68 -38.17 -32.34
N THR A 775 15.67 -38.79 -31.71
CA THR A 775 16.16 -38.37 -30.38
C THR A 775 16.73 -36.95 -30.41
N THR A 776 17.50 -36.60 -31.44
CA THR A 776 18.04 -35.24 -31.61
C THR A 776 16.93 -34.21 -31.82
N LEU A 777 15.90 -34.54 -32.61
CA LEU A 777 14.75 -33.66 -32.82
C LEU A 777 13.94 -33.48 -31.54
N CYS A 778 13.62 -34.56 -30.82
CA CYS A 778 12.88 -34.50 -29.56
C CYS A 778 13.66 -33.72 -28.49
N ALA A 779 14.97 -33.97 -28.36
CA ALA A 779 15.85 -33.23 -27.46
C ALA A 779 15.93 -31.74 -27.81
N GLY A 780 16.03 -31.40 -29.11
CA GLY A 780 16.02 -30.03 -29.58
C GLY A 780 14.71 -29.30 -29.33
N LEU A 781 13.56 -29.97 -29.51
CA LEU A 781 12.26 -29.41 -29.19
C LEU A 781 12.09 -29.19 -27.69
N LEU A 782 12.48 -30.16 -26.86
CA LEU A 782 12.47 -30.02 -25.40
C LEU A 782 13.33 -28.83 -24.95
N ALA A 783 14.53 -28.72 -25.51
CA ALA A 783 15.46 -27.63 -25.24
C ALA A 783 14.94 -26.26 -25.71
N PHE A 784 14.25 -26.21 -26.85
CA PHE A 784 13.68 -24.98 -27.40
C PHE A 784 12.58 -24.42 -26.50
N PHE A 785 11.64 -25.26 -26.07
CA PHE A 785 10.56 -24.84 -25.18
C PHE A 785 11.05 -24.55 -23.75
N GLY A 786 12.10 -25.24 -23.29
CA GLY A 786 12.66 -25.04 -21.96
C GLY A 786 13.62 -23.84 -21.84
N GLY A 787 14.52 -23.64 -22.81
CA GLY A 787 15.66 -22.70 -22.70
C GLY A 787 15.88 -21.78 -23.89
N GLY A 788 14.99 -21.79 -24.89
CA GLY A 788 15.07 -20.94 -26.07
C GLY A 788 16.03 -21.45 -27.15
N VAL A 789 16.21 -20.63 -28.20
CA VAL A 789 16.85 -21.04 -29.46
C VAL A 789 18.31 -21.47 -29.29
N TRP A 790 19.08 -20.77 -28.46
CA TRP A 790 20.51 -21.06 -28.28
C TRP A 790 20.75 -22.36 -27.49
N VAL A 791 19.93 -22.62 -26.47
CA VAL A 791 19.95 -23.89 -25.73
C VAL A 791 19.57 -25.02 -26.68
N ALA A 792 18.54 -24.84 -27.51
CA ALA A 792 18.14 -25.82 -28.51
C ALA A 792 19.25 -26.17 -29.51
N LEU A 793 19.92 -25.16 -30.08
CA LEU A 793 21.01 -25.38 -31.03
C LEU A 793 22.18 -26.14 -30.40
N ALA A 794 22.56 -25.77 -29.17
CA ALA A 794 23.60 -26.47 -28.41
C ALA A 794 23.20 -27.92 -28.10
N THR A 795 21.97 -28.14 -27.62
CA THR A 795 21.44 -29.49 -27.35
C THR A 795 21.38 -30.33 -28.61
N VAL A 796 20.90 -29.79 -29.74
CA VAL A 796 20.85 -30.52 -31.03
C VAL A 796 22.25 -30.92 -31.46
N ALA A 797 23.22 -30.00 -31.43
CA ALA A 797 24.60 -30.31 -31.83
C ALA A 797 25.22 -31.40 -30.93
N LEU A 798 25.09 -31.27 -29.61
CA LEU A 798 25.67 -32.22 -28.66
C LEU A 798 24.95 -33.58 -28.68
N THR A 799 23.63 -33.60 -28.87
CA THR A 799 22.83 -34.83 -29.00
C THR A 799 23.14 -35.53 -30.32
N LEU A 800 23.30 -34.78 -31.41
CA LEU A 800 23.69 -35.34 -32.70
C LEU A 800 25.07 -36.00 -32.61
N VAL A 801 26.04 -35.34 -31.98
CA VAL A 801 27.37 -35.94 -31.74
C VAL A 801 27.27 -37.19 -30.85
N ALA A 802 26.44 -37.14 -29.80
CA ALA A 802 26.19 -38.25 -28.89
C ALA A 802 25.52 -39.45 -29.58
N THR A 803 24.64 -39.22 -30.54
CA THR A 803 23.95 -40.30 -31.26
C THR A 803 24.76 -40.87 -32.42
N LEU A 804 25.56 -40.04 -33.11
CA LEU A 804 26.33 -40.44 -34.30
C LEU A 804 27.67 -41.09 -34.01
N THR A 805 28.24 -40.91 -32.81
CA THR A 805 29.60 -41.39 -32.51
C THR A 805 29.65 -42.26 -31.26
N PRO A 806 30.46 -43.35 -31.26
CA PRO A 806 30.60 -44.22 -30.09
C PRO A 806 31.05 -43.50 -28.81
N ARG A 807 31.85 -42.41 -28.96
CA ARG A 807 32.37 -41.59 -27.84
C ARG A 807 31.62 -40.28 -27.62
N GLY A 808 30.57 -39.99 -28.39
CA GLY A 808 29.88 -38.70 -28.32
C GLY A 808 29.16 -38.44 -27.00
N GLN A 809 28.79 -39.50 -26.29
CA GLN A 809 28.14 -39.41 -24.98
C GLN A 809 29.07 -38.87 -23.89
N SER A 810 30.38 -39.16 -23.97
CA SER A 810 31.37 -38.55 -23.07
C SER A 810 31.49 -37.03 -23.30
N ILE A 811 31.34 -36.58 -24.55
CA ILE A 811 31.29 -35.14 -24.88
C ILE A 811 30.03 -34.50 -24.30
N LEU A 812 28.88 -35.19 -24.39
CA LEU A 812 27.63 -34.75 -23.80
C LEU A 812 27.75 -34.59 -22.28
N ARG A 813 28.26 -35.60 -21.57
CA ARG A 813 28.48 -35.57 -20.11
C ARG A 813 29.49 -34.49 -19.69
N LEU A 814 30.59 -34.37 -20.43
CA LEU A 814 31.60 -33.34 -20.15
C LEU A 814 31.03 -31.94 -20.39
N ALA A 815 30.22 -31.74 -21.42
CA ALA A 815 29.50 -30.50 -21.66
C ALA A 815 28.52 -30.18 -20.52
N THR A 816 27.74 -31.16 -20.05
CA THR A 816 26.85 -31.02 -18.89
C THR A 816 27.60 -30.51 -17.66
N VAL A 817 28.68 -31.18 -17.26
CA VAL A 817 29.48 -30.79 -16.09
C VAL A 817 30.16 -29.45 -16.30
N SER A 818 30.69 -29.18 -17.49
CA SER A 818 31.42 -27.94 -17.80
C SER A 818 30.49 -26.72 -17.79
N VAL A 819 29.30 -26.82 -18.37
CA VAL A 819 28.32 -25.72 -18.40
C VAL A 819 27.82 -25.43 -16.99
N LEU A 820 27.53 -26.46 -16.19
CA LEU A 820 27.13 -26.29 -14.79
C LEU A 820 28.27 -25.68 -13.94
N GLY A 821 29.50 -26.16 -14.12
CA GLY A 821 30.68 -25.62 -13.46
C GLY A 821 30.97 -24.17 -13.83
N ALA A 822 30.80 -23.82 -15.12
CA ALA A 822 30.95 -22.45 -15.60
C ALA A 822 29.90 -21.51 -14.99
N ALA A 823 28.64 -21.97 -14.88
CA ALA A 823 27.58 -21.20 -14.21
C ALA A 823 27.92 -20.94 -12.75
N PHE A 824 28.36 -21.97 -12.02
CA PHE A 824 28.76 -21.82 -10.63
C PHE A 824 29.98 -20.91 -10.45
N ALA A 825 31.01 -21.06 -11.30
CA ALA A 825 32.19 -20.22 -11.27
C ALA A 825 31.86 -18.75 -11.58
N PHE A 826 30.97 -18.49 -12.54
CA PHE A 826 30.48 -17.15 -12.84
C PHE A 826 29.79 -16.53 -11.63
N ILE A 827 28.87 -17.25 -10.98
CA ILE A 827 28.17 -16.78 -9.78
C ILE A 827 29.17 -16.45 -8.67
N LEU A 828 30.13 -17.34 -8.39
CA LEU A 828 31.14 -17.10 -7.36
C LEU A 828 32.06 -15.91 -7.67
N LEU A 829 32.44 -15.74 -8.93
CA LEU A 829 33.30 -14.64 -9.37
C LEU A 829 32.57 -13.30 -9.22
N GLU A 830 31.37 -13.19 -9.77
CA GLU A 830 30.51 -12.02 -9.67
C GLU A 830 30.20 -11.67 -8.21
N GLN A 831 29.83 -12.67 -7.40
CA GLN A 831 29.61 -12.50 -5.97
C GLN A 831 30.87 -12.01 -5.23
N GLY A 832 32.04 -12.55 -5.58
CA GLY A 832 33.31 -12.19 -4.95
C GLY A 832 33.80 -10.79 -5.33
N LEU A 833 33.59 -10.37 -6.58
CA LEU A 833 34.01 -9.05 -7.08
C LEU A 833 33.11 -7.92 -6.55
N ASN A 834 31.80 -8.16 -6.51
CA ASN A 834 30.82 -7.11 -6.27
C ASN A 834 30.19 -7.16 -4.87
N GLY A 835 30.37 -8.26 -4.13
CA GLY A 835 29.90 -8.38 -2.75
C GLY A 835 28.38 -8.27 -2.61
N TYR A 836 27.62 -8.80 -3.58
CA TYR A 836 26.15 -8.70 -3.59
C TYR A 836 25.55 -9.23 -2.27
N ARG A 837 24.51 -8.56 -1.76
CA ARG A 837 23.79 -9.04 -0.58
C ARG A 837 22.95 -10.27 -0.92
N LEU A 838 22.88 -11.21 0.01
CA LEU A 838 22.00 -12.38 -0.06
C LEU A 838 20.57 -11.96 0.33
N ASP A 839 19.88 -11.27 -0.57
CA ASP A 839 18.48 -10.85 -0.43
C ASP A 839 17.62 -11.30 -1.63
N PHE A 840 16.39 -10.80 -1.73
CA PHE A 840 15.45 -11.20 -2.78
C PHE A 840 15.94 -10.86 -4.21
N ASP A 841 16.82 -9.87 -4.36
CA ASP A 841 17.34 -9.47 -5.66
C ASP A 841 18.63 -10.22 -6.04
N TRP A 842 19.19 -11.03 -5.14
CA TRP A 842 20.45 -11.73 -5.36
C TRP A 842 20.47 -12.53 -6.68
N ALA A 843 19.39 -13.23 -7.01
CA ALA A 843 19.31 -14.04 -8.21
C ALA A 843 19.34 -13.21 -9.53
N LYS A 844 18.89 -11.95 -9.50
CA LYS A 844 18.81 -11.08 -10.70
C LYS A 844 20.19 -10.76 -11.27
N TRP A 845 21.21 -10.74 -10.43
CA TRP A 845 22.60 -10.50 -10.86
C TRP A 845 23.19 -11.67 -11.68
N PHE A 846 22.51 -12.83 -11.71
CA PHE A 846 23.00 -14.03 -12.37
C PHE A 846 22.05 -14.56 -13.45
N GLU A 847 21.14 -13.72 -13.98
CA GLU A 847 20.15 -14.12 -14.99
C GLU A 847 20.78 -14.85 -16.19
N LEU A 848 21.97 -14.43 -16.61
CA LEU A 848 22.72 -15.08 -17.70
C LEU A 848 22.98 -16.58 -17.44
N THR A 849 23.16 -16.98 -16.17
CA THR A 849 23.42 -18.38 -15.78
C THR A 849 22.18 -19.25 -15.82
N HIS A 850 20.98 -18.67 -15.92
CA HIS A 850 19.73 -19.42 -16.03
C HIS A 850 19.72 -20.32 -17.28
N SER A 851 20.07 -19.78 -18.45
CA SER A 851 20.15 -20.56 -19.69
C SER A 851 21.23 -21.64 -19.63
N TRP A 852 22.32 -21.43 -18.87
CA TRP A 852 23.39 -22.42 -18.69
C TRP A 852 22.91 -23.57 -17.80
N GLY A 853 22.19 -23.25 -16.71
CA GLY A 853 21.56 -24.25 -15.85
C GLY A 853 20.55 -25.12 -16.61
N ILE A 854 19.68 -24.53 -17.43
CA ILE A 854 18.71 -25.27 -18.25
C ILE A 854 19.44 -26.16 -19.26
N LEU A 855 20.47 -25.64 -19.93
CA LEU A 855 21.28 -26.44 -20.86
C LEU A 855 21.87 -27.67 -20.14
N ALA A 856 22.45 -27.50 -18.95
CA ALA A 856 22.99 -28.64 -18.19
C ALA A 856 21.92 -29.69 -17.84
N ILE A 857 20.73 -29.28 -17.39
CA ILE A 857 19.62 -30.19 -17.07
C ILE A 857 19.16 -30.97 -18.32
N VAL A 858 19.01 -30.28 -19.45
CA VAL A 858 18.60 -30.90 -20.70
C VAL A 858 19.65 -31.89 -21.19
N LEU A 859 20.94 -31.53 -21.18
CA LEU A 859 22.01 -32.43 -21.60
C LEU A 859 22.10 -33.67 -20.70
N LEU A 860 21.82 -33.54 -19.40
CA LEU A 860 21.72 -34.68 -18.47
C LEU A 860 20.53 -35.60 -18.81
N ALA A 861 19.36 -35.03 -19.11
CA ALA A 861 18.18 -35.81 -19.51
C ALA A 861 18.41 -36.54 -20.85
N VAL A 862 19.08 -35.87 -21.80
CA VAL A 862 19.50 -36.47 -23.07
C VAL A 862 20.48 -37.61 -22.83
N ASP A 863 21.44 -37.46 -21.90
CA ASP A 863 22.40 -38.52 -21.58
C ASP A 863 21.69 -39.79 -21.14
N VAL A 864 20.74 -39.68 -20.20
CA VAL A 864 19.93 -40.82 -19.73
C VAL A 864 19.10 -41.43 -20.85
N ALA A 865 18.51 -40.60 -21.72
CA ALA A 865 17.71 -41.08 -22.84
C ALA A 865 18.55 -41.81 -23.90
N VAL A 866 19.72 -41.27 -24.24
CA VAL A 866 20.65 -41.89 -25.20
C VAL A 866 21.20 -43.21 -24.63
N ASP A 867 21.49 -43.27 -23.33
CA ASP A 867 21.93 -44.49 -22.65
C ASP A 867 20.85 -45.60 -22.67
N GLY A 868 19.61 -45.24 -22.37
CA GLY A 868 18.45 -46.14 -22.48
C GLY A 868 18.19 -46.64 -23.90
N LEU A 869 18.44 -45.81 -24.92
CA LEU A 869 18.30 -46.21 -26.33
C LEU A 869 19.45 -47.11 -26.79
N ARG A 870 20.68 -46.89 -26.32
CA ARG A 870 21.84 -47.73 -26.67
C ARG A 870 21.73 -49.12 -26.05
N SER A 871 21.26 -49.19 -24.80
CA SER A 871 21.03 -50.46 -24.11
C SER A 871 19.91 -51.30 -24.73
N THR A 872 18.98 -50.68 -25.48
CA THR A 872 17.90 -51.39 -26.20
C THR A 872 18.27 -51.81 -27.62
N GLU A 873 19.24 -51.17 -28.27
CA GLU A 873 19.77 -51.57 -29.60
C GLU A 873 20.85 -52.68 -29.53
N GLN A 874 21.44 -52.97 -28.37
CA GLN A 874 22.40 -54.08 -28.23
C GLN A 874 21.70 -55.44 -28.02
N PRO A 875 21.93 -56.46 -28.89
CA PRO A 875 21.49 -57.82 -28.59
C PRO A 875 22.30 -58.41 -27.42
N PRO A 876 21.71 -59.32 -26.61
CA PRO A 876 22.48 -60.02 -25.58
C PRO A 876 23.61 -60.81 -26.26
N THR A 877 24.85 -60.50 -25.93
CA THR A 877 26.00 -61.29 -26.36
C THR A 877 25.96 -62.64 -25.65
N ASP A 878 25.66 -63.70 -26.40
CA ASP A 878 25.85 -65.09 -25.96
C ASP A 878 27.33 -65.34 -25.62
N ALA A 879 27.55 -65.95 -24.46
CA ALA A 879 28.84 -66.31 -23.92
C ALA A 879 29.52 -67.43 -24.74
N SER A 880 30.81 -67.27 -25.07
CA SER A 880 31.83 -68.35 -24.98
C SER A 880 33.19 -67.89 -25.51
N GLY A 881 34.24 -68.07 -24.69
CA GLY A 881 35.63 -68.11 -25.17
C GLY A 881 36.68 -67.49 -24.26
N ALA A 882 37.11 -68.22 -23.22
CA ALA A 882 38.53 -68.48 -22.91
C ALA A 882 38.73 -69.00 -21.47
N GLU A 883 39.03 -70.30 -21.40
CA GLU A 883 40.00 -70.98 -20.53
C GLU A 883 40.07 -70.72 -19.01
N ASN A 884 39.79 -71.81 -18.29
CA ASN A 884 40.39 -72.17 -17.01
C ASN A 884 41.89 -71.82 -16.92
N ARG A 885 42.27 -71.09 -15.87
CA ARG A 885 43.54 -71.32 -15.18
C ARG A 885 43.42 -71.01 -13.68
N HIS A 886 43.47 -72.07 -12.88
CA HIS A 886 43.81 -72.04 -11.46
C HIS A 886 45.04 -71.16 -11.21
N TYR A 887 45.03 -70.34 -10.15
CA TYR A 887 46.12 -70.29 -9.18
C TYR A 887 45.65 -69.77 -7.82
N VAL A 888 46.08 -70.48 -6.79
CA VAL A 888 45.96 -70.20 -5.36
C VAL A 888 47.07 -69.24 -4.93
N SER A 889 46.72 -68.22 -4.13
CA SER A 889 47.55 -67.61 -3.08
C SER A 889 46.63 -66.64 -2.31
N ASP A 890 46.11 -66.95 -1.13
CA ASP A 890 46.80 -67.02 0.16
C ASP A 890 47.88 -65.96 0.32
N LEU A 891 47.61 -64.91 1.13
CA LEU A 891 48.47 -64.39 2.21
C LEU A 891 47.99 -63.03 2.75
N ARG A 892 47.67 -63.06 4.05
CA ARG A 892 48.02 -62.08 5.11
C ARG A 892 47.39 -60.68 5.16
N SER A 893 46.55 -60.52 6.20
CA SER A 893 46.78 -59.68 7.39
C SER A 893 47.84 -58.55 7.34
N LYS A 894 47.42 -57.33 7.68
CA LYS A 894 47.86 -56.49 8.82
C LYS A 894 47.38 -55.04 8.60
N GLU A 895 46.58 -54.50 9.52
CA GLU A 895 47.01 -53.52 10.56
C GLU A 895 47.69 -52.27 9.96
N GLU A 896 46.94 -51.17 9.83
CA GLU A 896 46.92 -50.03 10.78
C GLU A 896 45.63 -49.21 10.57
#